data_AF-A0A449BF88-F1
#
_entry.id   AF-A0A449BF88-F1
#
_cell.length_a   1.000
_cell.length_b   1.000
_cell.length_c   1.000
_cell.angle_alpha   90.00
_cell.angle_beta   90.00
_cell.angle_gamma   90.00
#
_symmetry.space_group_name_H-M   'P 1'
#
loop_
_entity.id
_entity.type
_entity.pdbx_description
1 polymer ?
#
loop_
_entity_poly.entity_id
_entity_poly.type
_entity_poly.pdbx_seq_one_letter_code
_entity_poly.pdbx_strand_id
1 'polypeptide(L)'
;MINNETDFGVIETNRATGVDEMNVVLLTSHRQAAINEINTEKIRINGLIDQFKNANDDEKKAITDKIGADVQTAIENINSNNQKNSIDQIVVDTIEEMNKDFDTLRTLEIKRSNALEVINSKYEEVKRKIEEEPLFTDEHRDAFNAAINILKENADEEIISASIDDIDTMLEYHLNEFNRASFAIYQQTMYDKMIPEEKLIEELSNITVTEKNDAIKANQDETISQGTIINYAGNEDEATTAKDNAIKYYNETYNNLKRINDDRTNALKEIDDYVYERIPYGEITDELQELIDEIKGNINQETETEKIEQEVIDGKNRIGEYIDNKINEVKKRVREELEEHAKKTISEEIEKIINDQVDKVNGNTYSNEPEIERIIEEGKYLIDNQELKEVKDKVREELEEYAKKPISDETQKIIDDQVDKVTKDNYKDQDEIDKIIEEGKKLIDDNELKETKDKVREELEEYAEKPISDETQKIIDDAVDKVTKDNYKNQDEINKIIDDTKKQIDEQKLKDNKNTIINELKEKYEEYINSGKYSEKGLQELSEIYENAVNQINEAKTLTEAENSRDKAIEDFAKVKQNSSNLIYIITLSIMTLIIFILLIVIKIKKRSNKKLMRSTTLPIVILLSVGVYKALIILAAIIIMILLVRIIYLNVVAKELKEKK
;
A
#
# COMPACT_ATOMS: atom_id res chain seq x y z
N MET A 1 42.49 98.47 75.10
CA MET A 1 43.92 98.62 75.48
C MET A 1 44.52 99.53 74.42
N ILE A 2 44.49 100.87 74.52
CA ILE A 2 45.22 101.77 75.43
C ILE A 2 46.69 101.39 75.59
N ASN A 3 47.55 102.11 74.86
CA ASN A 3 48.88 102.64 75.22
C ASN A 3 49.36 103.49 74.03
N ASN A 4 48.93 104.75 73.94
CA ASN A 4 49.74 105.94 74.24
C ASN A 4 51.15 105.69 74.80
N GLU A 5 52.17 106.07 74.02
CA GLU A 5 53.34 106.79 74.52
C GLU A 5 53.85 107.74 73.43
N THR A 6 53.45 109.00 73.59
CA THR A 6 54.07 110.19 73.00
C THR A 6 55.35 110.52 73.76
N ASP A 7 56.46 110.68 73.05
CA ASP A 7 57.62 111.43 73.53
C ASP A 7 57.78 112.69 72.67
N PHE A 8 57.59 113.86 73.31
CA PHE A 8 57.74 115.19 72.75
C PHE A 8 59.00 115.80 73.35
N GLY A 9 60.07 115.85 72.57
CA GLY A 9 61.33 116.49 72.93
C GLY A 9 61.59 117.75 72.10
N VAL A 10 61.23 118.89 72.70
CA VAL A 10 61.86 120.22 72.57
C VAL A 10 61.75 120.97 71.22
N ILE A 11 60.90 121.99 71.27
CA ILE A 11 60.83 123.15 70.37
C ILE A 11 62.01 124.08 70.67
N GLU A 12 62.88 124.32 69.69
CA GLU A 12 63.70 125.52 69.62
C GLU A 12 63.17 126.45 68.53
N THR A 13 62.94 127.69 68.96
CA THR A 13 62.32 128.80 68.25
C THR A 13 63.08 129.27 67.02
N ASN A 14 62.39 129.35 65.88
CA ASN A 14 62.68 130.36 64.85
C ASN A 14 61.39 130.98 64.34
N ARG A 15 61.05 132.14 64.93
CA ARG A 15 60.13 133.13 64.37
C ARG A 15 60.79 133.74 63.12
N ALA A 16 60.52 133.15 61.96
CA ALA A 16 60.74 133.79 60.67
C ALA A 16 59.66 133.32 59.68
N THR A 17 58.78 134.27 59.32
CA THR A 17 57.77 134.22 58.26
C THR A 17 56.47 133.47 58.55
N GLY A 18 55.39 134.20 58.84
CA GLY A 18 54.01 133.68 58.80
C GLY A 18 53.53 133.25 57.40
N VAL A 19 54.43 133.24 56.42
CA VAL A 19 54.22 132.67 55.08
C VAL A 19 54.49 131.17 55.09
N ASP A 20 55.41 130.67 55.93
CA ASP A 20 55.73 129.23 56.01
C ASP A 20 54.65 128.42 56.74
N GLU A 21 54.08 128.91 57.85
CA GLU A 21 52.98 128.21 58.53
C GLU A 21 51.71 128.12 57.65
N MET A 22 51.41 129.18 56.89
CA MET A 22 50.27 129.19 55.96
C MET A 22 50.49 128.23 54.79
N ASN A 23 51.73 128.13 54.27
CA ASN A 23 52.09 127.16 53.24
C ASN A 23 52.02 125.71 53.74
N VAL A 24 52.41 125.45 54.99
CA VAL A 24 52.27 124.12 55.61
C VAL A 24 50.79 123.73 55.75
N VAL A 25 49.94 124.63 56.25
CA VAL A 25 48.48 124.37 56.37
C VAL A 25 47.84 124.14 55.00
N LEU A 26 48.18 124.96 54.00
CA LEU A 26 47.69 124.79 52.63
C LEU A 26 48.15 123.45 52.03
N LEU A 27 49.41 123.07 52.25
CA LEU A 27 49.95 121.80 51.77
C LEU A 27 49.29 120.60 52.48
N THR A 28 49.08 120.66 53.79
CA THR A 28 48.37 119.61 54.53
C THR A 28 46.92 119.47 54.06
N SER A 29 46.21 120.59 53.88
CA SER A 29 44.86 120.57 53.33
C SER A 29 44.82 119.98 51.92
N HIS A 30 45.85 120.28 51.11
CA HIS A 30 45.96 119.76 49.75
C HIS A 30 46.26 118.25 49.72
N ARG A 31 47.17 117.76 50.58
CA ARG A 31 47.41 116.32 50.77
C ARG A 31 46.12 115.59 51.16
N GLN A 32 45.35 116.15 52.10
CA GLN A 32 44.10 115.52 52.52
C GLN A 32 43.05 115.49 51.39
N ALA A 33 42.97 116.55 50.59
CA ALA A 33 42.10 116.58 49.42
C ALA A 33 42.49 115.50 48.39
N ALA A 34 43.78 115.39 48.07
CA ALA A 34 44.33 114.36 47.19
C ALA A 34 44.04 112.93 47.68
N ILE A 35 44.22 112.68 48.98
CA ILE A 35 43.90 111.38 49.59
C ILE A 35 42.40 111.08 49.50
N ASN A 36 41.54 112.06 49.72
CA ASN A 36 40.09 111.89 49.62
C ASN A 36 39.65 111.60 48.18
N GLU A 37 40.28 112.25 47.19
CA GLU A 37 40.02 112.04 45.76
C GLU A 37 40.35 110.60 45.34
N ILE A 38 41.55 110.13 45.65
CA ILE A 38 41.98 108.74 45.36
C ILE A 38 41.05 107.72 46.04
N ASN A 39 40.69 107.93 47.32
CA ASN A 39 39.79 107.01 48.03
C ASN A 39 38.36 107.02 47.48
N THR A 40 37.87 108.18 47.02
CA THR A 40 36.56 108.28 46.38
C THR A 40 36.54 107.47 45.08
N GLU A 41 37.61 107.58 44.29
CA GLU A 41 37.75 106.84 43.05
C GLU A 41 37.88 105.32 43.28
N LYS A 42 38.66 104.90 44.28
CA LYS A 42 38.73 103.50 44.72
C LYS A 42 37.35 102.93 45.05
N ILE A 43 36.54 103.66 45.83
CA ILE A 43 35.18 103.23 46.18
C ILE A 43 34.31 103.10 44.92
N ARG A 44 34.40 104.08 44.01
CA ARG A 44 33.68 104.06 42.73
C ARG A 44 34.05 102.84 41.90
N ILE A 45 35.35 102.56 41.75
CA ILE A 45 35.85 101.43 40.94
C ILE A 45 35.44 100.10 41.58
N ASN A 46 35.62 99.92 42.89
CA ASN A 46 35.19 98.69 43.57
C ASN A 46 33.68 98.43 43.41
N GLY A 47 32.85 99.48 43.51
CA GLY A 47 31.41 99.36 43.29
C GLY A 47 31.02 99.02 41.84
N LEU A 48 31.91 99.25 40.86
CA LEU A 48 31.73 98.80 39.47
C LEU A 48 32.24 97.37 39.27
N ILE A 49 33.34 96.99 39.91
CA ILE A 49 33.88 95.62 39.88
C ILE A 49 32.82 94.61 40.39
N ASP A 50 32.10 94.97 41.45
CA ASP A 50 31.03 94.13 42.01
C ASP A 50 29.86 93.89 41.03
N GLN A 51 29.72 94.71 39.99
CA GLN A 51 28.65 94.57 38.98
C GLN A 51 29.00 93.61 37.85
N PHE A 52 30.27 93.19 37.71
CA PHE A 52 30.69 92.22 36.70
C PHE A 52 30.20 90.83 37.07
N LYS A 53 29.35 90.25 36.22
CA LYS A 53 28.66 88.99 36.51
C LYS A 53 29.49 87.78 36.14
N ASN A 54 30.35 87.90 35.13
CA ASN A 54 31.13 86.80 34.57
C ASN A 54 32.60 86.82 35.05
N ALA A 55 33.01 87.84 35.79
CA ALA A 55 34.23 87.83 36.59
C ALA A 55 34.04 87.02 37.88
N ASN A 56 34.95 86.10 38.16
CA ASN A 56 34.90 85.30 39.37
C ASN A 56 35.38 86.11 40.60
N ASP A 57 35.09 85.61 41.81
CA ASP A 57 35.40 86.33 43.04
C ASP A 57 36.91 86.53 43.25
N ASP A 58 37.74 85.60 42.77
CA ASP A 58 39.19 85.70 42.87
C ASP A 58 39.76 86.80 41.96
N GLU A 59 39.22 86.96 40.75
CA GLU A 59 39.59 88.02 39.81
C GLU A 59 39.18 89.40 40.32
N LYS A 60 37.92 89.51 40.79
CA LYS A 60 37.41 90.73 41.43
C LYS A 60 38.28 91.13 42.62
N LYS A 61 38.61 90.14 43.45
CA LYS A 61 39.47 90.34 44.62
C LYS A 61 40.89 90.72 44.21
N ALA A 62 41.49 90.05 43.23
CA ALA A 62 42.84 90.35 42.76
C ALA A 62 42.97 91.81 42.29
N ILE A 63 42.00 92.30 41.51
CA ILE A 63 41.98 93.70 41.06
C ILE A 63 41.71 94.65 42.22
N THR A 64 40.77 94.32 43.11
CA THR A 64 40.47 95.12 44.31
C THR A 64 41.68 95.26 45.24
N ASP A 65 42.41 94.15 45.45
CA ASP A 65 43.63 94.10 46.27
C ASP A 65 44.75 94.90 45.62
N LYS A 66 44.92 94.80 44.29
CA LYS A 66 45.92 95.55 43.53
C LYS A 66 45.64 97.06 43.59
N ILE A 67 44.41 97.49 43.29
CA ILE A 67 43.97 98.88 43.47
C ILE A 67 44.19 99.33 44.92
N GLY A 68 43.90 98.46 45.90
CA GLY A 68 44.16 98.72 47.31
C GLY A 68 45.63 99.03 47.61
N ALA A 69 46.55 98.26 47.03
CA ALA A 69 47.99 98.43 47.17
C ALA A 69 48.50 99.70 46.47
N ASP A 70 48.00 100.01 45.28
CA ASP A 70 48.37 101.23 44.54
C ASP A 70 47.92 102.49 45.29
N VAL A 71 46.70 102.49 45.83
CA VAL A 71 46.20 103.58 46.68
C VAL A 71 47.05 103.75 47.94
N GLN A 72 47.42 102.65 48.60
CA GLN A 72 48.27 102.72 49.80
C GLN A 72 49.64 103.34 49.48
N THR A 73 50.26 102.89 48.39
CA THR A 73 51.54 103.42 47.89
C THR A 73 51.43 104.91 47.56
N ALA A 74 50.34 105.32 46.91
CA ALA A 74 50.07 106.72 46.58
C ALA A 74 49.92 107.59 47.84
N ILE A 75 49.21 107.12 48.86
CA ILE A 75 49.03 107.83 50.13
C ILE A 75 50.38 108.04 50.84
N GLU A 76 51.26 107.04 50.85
CA GLU A 76 52.61 107.14 51.42
C GLU A 76 53.47 108.17 50.66
N ASN A 77 53.39 108.16 49.33
CA ASN A 77 54.07 109.14 48.47
C ASN A 77 53.52 110.57 48.67
N ILE A 78 52.20 110.75 48.80
CA ILE A 78 51.58 112.05 49.05
C ILE A 78 52.01 112.63 50.41
N ASN A 79 52.04 111.80 51.44
CA ASN A 79 52.40 112.22 52.80
C ASN A 79 53.86 112.64 52.93
N SER A 80 54.75 112.03 52.14
CA SER A 80 56.18 112.34 52.12
C SER A 80 56.57 113.49 51.17
N ASN A 81 55.68 113.91 50.26
CA ASN A 81 56.00 114.89 49.22
C ASN A 81 55.71 116.34 49.64
N ASN A 82 56.70 117.23 49.56
CA ASN A 82 56.59 118.64 49.96
C ASN A 82 56.21 119.61 48.81
N GLN A 83 55.96 119.10 47.60
CA GLN A 83 55.63 119.91 46.43
C GLN A 83 54.21 119.64 45.95
N LYS A 84 53.39 120.70 45.88
CA LYS A 84 51.98 120.63 45.45
C LYS A 84 51.81 119.94 44.10
N ASN A 85 52.55 120.39 43.08
CA ASN A 85 52.42 119.84 41.71
C ASN A 85 52.79 118.35 41.64
N SER A 86 53.69 117.88 42.49
CA SER A 86 54.04 116.46 42.56
C SER A 86 52.95 115.63 43.23
N ILE A 87 52.22 116.20 44.21
CA ILE A 87 51.04 115.57 44.80
C ILE A 87 49.93 115.42 43.75
N ASP A 88 49.64 116.48 42.98
CA ASP A 88 48.67 116.45 41.89
C ASP A 88 49.02 115.36 40.85
N GLN A 89 50.30 115.24 40.47
CA GLN A 89 50.74 114.21 39.53
C GLN A 89 50.58 112.78 40.10
N ILE A 90 50.90 112.57 41.39
CA ILE A 90 50.70 111.26 42.04
C ILE A 90 49.22 110.86 41.98
N VAL A 91 48.28 111.79 42.19
CA VAL A 91 46.84 111.53 42.10
C VAL A 91 46.47 111.08 40.69
N VAL A 92 46.90 111.82 39.67
CA VAL A 92 46.62 111.50 38.27
C VAL A 92 47.17 110.12 37.90
N ASP A 93 48.45 109.86 38.19
CA ASP A 93 49.12 108.60 37.85
C ASP A 93 48.44 107.41 38.54
N THR A 94 48.03 107.57 39.80
CA THR A 94 47.34 106.52 40.55
C THR A 94 45.94 106.26 40.00
N ILE A 95 45.19 107.31 39.66
CA ILE A 95 43.86 107.17 39.05
C ILE A 95 43.97 106.51 37.67
N GLU A 96 45.00 106.84 36.89
CA GLU A 96 45.24 106.22 35.59
C GLU A 96 45.54 104.71 35.73
N GLU A 97 46.41 104.32 36.66
CA GLU A 97 46.72 102.90 36.88
C GLU A 97 45.52 102.12 37.43
N MET A 98 44.74 102.70 38.37
CA MET A 98 43.50 102.09 38.85
C MET A 98 42.48 101.87 37.71
N ASN A 99 42.33 102.85 36.81
CA ASN A 99 41.43 102.73 35.67
C ASN A 99 41.92 101.70 34.65
N LYS A 100 43.23 101.58 34.45
CA LYS A 100 43.83 100.56 33.58
C LYS A 100 43.61 99.14 34.11
N ASP A 101 43.72 98.94 35.42
CA ASP A 101 43.43 97.66 36.06
C ASP A 101 41.94 97.32 35.99
N PHE A 102 41.08 98.31 36.24
CA PHE A 102 39.64 98.17 36.03
C PHE A 102 39.29 97.83 34.58
N ASP A 103 39.90 98.49 33.59
CA ASP A 103 39.65 98.26 32.16
C ASP A 103 40.10 96.86 31.72
N THR A 104 41.13 96.29 32.35
CA THR A 104 41.53 94.89 32.11
C THR A 104 40.41 93.93 32.49
N LEU A 105 39.85 94.09 33.70
CA LEU A 105 38.73 93.26 34.16
C LEU A 105 37.46 93.50 33.35
N ARG A 106 37.19 94.75 32.97
CA ARG A 106 36.07 95.12 32.11
C ARG A 106 36.18 94.47 30.72
N THR A 107 37.38 94.44 30.15
CA THR A 107 37.60 93.81 28.84
C THR A 107 37.37 92.30 28.91
N LEU A 108 37.84 91.65 29.99
CA LEU A 108 37.56 90.25 30.27
C LEU A 108 36.05 89.98 30.38
N GLU A 109 35.33 90.77 31.16
CA GLU A 109 33.87 90.67 31.33
C GLU A 109 33.13 90.78 30.00
N ILE A 110 33.51 91.74 29.16
CA ILE A 110 32.90 91.93 27.82
C ILE A 110 33.18 90.72 26.93
N LYS A 111 34.43 90.23 26.90
CA LYS A 111 34.80 89.06 26.10
C LYS A 111 34.02 87.82 26.53
N ARG A 112 33.95 87.52 27.82
CA ARG A 112 33.17 86.39 28.35
C ARG A 112 31.69 86.51 28.02
N SER A 113 31.11 87.70 28.23
CA SER A 113 29.70 87.95 27.93
C SER A 113 29.37 87.67 26.46
N ASN A 114 30.21 88.16 25.54
CA ASN A 114 30.04 87.93 24.11
C ASN A 114 30.21 86.45 23.75
N ALA A 115 31.20 85.77 24.31
CA ALA A 115 31.44 84.34 24.06
C ALA A 115 30.26 83.48 24.55
N LEU A 116 29.75 83.74 25.76
CA LEU A 116 28.57 83.07 26.30
C LEU A 116 27.32 83.34 25.48
N GLU A 117 27.12 84.56 24.96
CA GLU A 117 26.00 84.88 24.06
C GLU A 117 26.07 84.06 22.76
N VAL A 118 27.27 83.94 22.17
CA VAL A 118 27.50 83.15 20.96
C VAL A 118 27.27 81.65 21.21
N ILE A 119 27.76 81.11 22.34
CA ILE A 119 27.50 79.72 22.75
C ILE A 119 26.02 79.46 22.96
N ASN A 120 25.32 80.33 23.70
CA ASN A 120 23.88 80.21 23.91
C ASN A 120 23.10 80.24 22.59
N SER A 121 23.44 81.15 21.68
CA SER A 121 22.82 81.20 20.36
C SER A 121 23.04 79.90 19.58
N LYS A 122 24.23 79.28 19.68
CA LYS A 122 24.53 78.04 18.99
C LYS A 122 23.82 76.83 19.62
N TYR A 123 23.78 76.78 20.95
CA TYR A 123 23.02 75.79 21.71
C TYR A 123 21.53 75.79 21.29
N GLU A 124 20.88 76.95 21.27
CA GLU A 124 19.47 77.05 20.87
C GLU A 124 19.25 76.68 19.38
N GLU A 125 20.22 76.97 18.51
CA GLU A 125 20.17 76.50 17.11
C GLU A 125 20.16 74.97 17.03
N VAL A 126 21.07 74.31 17.75
CA VAL A 126 21.19 72.84 17.72
C VAL A 126 19.99 72.18 18.41
N LYS A 127 19.56 72.71 19.56
CA LYS A 127 18.37 72.26 20.29
C LYS A 127 17.13 72.29 19.41
N ARG A 128 16.89 73.42 18.73
CA ARG A 128 15.75 73.56 17.82
C ARG A 128 15.80 72.54 16.68
N LYS A 129 16.98 72.23 16.12
CA LYS A 129 17.12 71.17 15.12
C LYS A 129 16.74 69.78 15.65
N ILE A 130 17.08 69.47 16.91
CA ILE A 130 16.67 68.21 17.58
C ILE A 130 15.14 68.17 17.72
N GLU A 131 14.54 69.26 18.19
CA GLU A 131 13.09 69.35 18.43
C GLU A 131 12.26 69.33 17.13
N GLU A 132 12.78 69.96 16.07
CA GLU A 132 12.11 70.05 14.77
C GLU A 132 12.30 68.79 13.89
N GLU A 133 13.18 67.85 14.23
CA GLU A 133 13.40 66.64 13.41
C GLU A 133 12.25 65.62 13.61
N PRO A 134 11.47 65.31 12.57
CA PRO A 134 10.28 64.46 12.68
C PRO A 134 10.59 62.98 12.94
N LEU A 135 11.80 62.51 12.63
CA LEU A 135 12.18 61.11 12.77
C LEU A 135 12.70 60.74 14.15
N PHE A 136 13.02 61.73 14.98
CA PHE A 136 13.48 61.46 16.34
C PHE A 136 12.32 61.03 17.21
N THR A 137 12.49 59.88 17.87
CA THR A 137 11.65 59.45 18.98
C THR A 137 11.85 60.39 20.16
N ASP A 138 10.92 60.37 21.12
CA ASP A 138 11.06 61.18 22.34
C ASP A 138 12.32 60.79 23.12
N GLU A 139 12.71 59.51 23.11
CA GLU A 139 13.94 59.03 23.74
C GLU A 139 15.20 59.58 23.04
N HIS A 140 15.22 59.64 21.71
CA HIS A 140 16.30 60.30 20.97
C HIS A 140 16.39 61.79 21.32
N ARG A 141 15.25 62.49 21.36
CA ARG A 141 15.22 63.92 21.73
C ARG A 141 15.75 64.13 23.15
N ASP A 142 15.34 63.31 24.10
CA ASP A 142 15.79 63.41 25.49
C ASP A 142 17.30 63.16 25.61
N ALA A 143 17.83 62.13 24.94
CA ALA A 143 19.25 61.82 24.96
C ALA A 143 20.10 62.91 24.31
N PHE A 144 19.71 63.42 23.14
CA PHE A 144 20.43 64.51 22.48
C PHE A 144 20.33 65.81 23.28
N ASN A 145 19.16 66.15 23.83
CA ASN A 145 18.99 67.31 24.70
C ASN A 145 19.88 67.23 25.95
N ALA A 146 19.97 66.05 26.58
CA ALA A 146 20.88 65.85 27.72
C ALA A 146 22.34 66.09 27.31
N ALA A 147 22.79 65.56 26.17
CA ALA A 147 24.15 65.73 25.68
C ALA A 147 24.47 67.20 25.36
N ILE A 148 23.59 67.92 24.66
CA ILE A 148 23.82 69.33 24.34
C ILE A 148 23.75 70.25 25.58
N ASN A 149 22.97 69.87 26.60
CA ASN A 149 22.97 70.57 27.88
C ASN A 149 24.32 70.44 28.59
N ILE A 150 24.90 69.24 28.62
CA ILE A 150 26.23 69.02 29.20
C ILE A 150 27.29 69.83 28.44
N LEU A 151 27.25 69.85 27.11
CA LEU A 151 28.17 70.67 26.30
C LEU A 151 28.04 72.16 26.62
N LYS A 152 26.81 72.65 26.79
CA LYS A 152 26.54 74.03 27.18
C LYS A 152 27.09 74.34 28.57
N GLU A 153 26.82 73.49 29.56
CA GLU A 153 27.30 73.67 30.92
C GLU A 153 28.84 73.71 30.97
N ASN A 154 29.50 72.78 30.28
CA ASN A 154 30.96 72.77 30.19
C ASN A 154 31.51 74.03 29.49
N ALA A 155 30.88 74.46 28.39
CA ALA A 155 31.28 75.68 27.69
C ALA A 155 31.11 76.93 28.57
N ASP A 156 30.00 77.03 29.29
CA ASP A 156 29.73 78.13 30.22
C ASP A 156 30.79 78.18 31.33
N GLU A 157 31.09 77.05 31.97
CA GLU A 157 32.10 76.94 33.03
C GLU A 157 33.51 77.25 32.54
N GLU A 158 33.91 76.67 31.40
CA GLU A 158 35.26 76.86 30.85
C GLU A 158 35.48 78.32 30.40
N ILE A 159 34.49 78.95 29.75
CA ILE A 159 34.59 80.37 29.35
C ILE A 159 34.66 81.30 30.57
N ILE A 160 33.90 81.01 31.64
CA ILE A 160 33.94 81.78 32.90
C ILE A 160 35.29 81.62 33.62
N SER A 161 35.96 80.47 33.46
CA SER A 161 37.28 80.24 34.07
C SER A 161 38.47 80.67 33.19
N ALA A 162 38.26 80.88 31.89
CA ALA A 162 39.33 81.15 30.92
C ALA A 162 39.98 82.52 31.12
N SER A 163 41.30 82.59 30.92
CA SER A 163 42.02 83.86 30.91
C SER A 163 41.61 84.72 29.69
N ILE A 164 41.90 86.03 29.73
CA ILE A 164 41.52 86.96 28.65
C ILE A 164 42.07 86.55 27.26
N ASP A 165 43.22 85.89 27.24
CA ASP A 165 43.92 85.45 26.03
C ASP A 165 43.37 84.11 25.52
N ASP A 166 42.75 83.31 26.38
CA ASP A 166 42.25 81.98 26.04
C ASP A 166 40.78 81.95 25.61
N ILE A 167 39.99 83.00 25.93
CA ILE A 167 38.55 83.04 25.65
C ILE A 167 38.24 82.79 24.17
N ASP A 168 38.98 83.40 23.26
CA ASP A 168 38.73 83.27 21.82
C ASP A 168 39.00 81.83 21.35
N THR A 169 40.03 81.18 21.89
CA THR A 169 40.36 79.77 21.63
C THR A 169 39.31 78.82 22.20
N MET A 170 38.84 79.07 23.44
CA MET A 170 37.80 78.27 24.08
C MET A 170 36.46 78.40 23.36
N LEU A 171 36.13 79.60 22.90
CA LEU A 171 34.93 79.84 22.09
C LEU A 171 34.97 79.03 20.79
N GLU A 172 36.10 79.06 20.07
CA GLU A 172 36.27 78.28 18.83
C GLU A 172 36.17 76.78 19.09
N TYR A 173 36.78 76.28 20.17
CA TYR A 173 36.69 74.88 20.57
C TYR A 173 35.25 74.44 20.80
N HIS A 174 34.50 75.15 21.64
CA HIS A 174 33.11 74.78 21.96
C HIS A 174 32.18 74.94 20.77
N LEU A 175 32.38 75.94 19.91
CA LEU A 175 31.63 76.06 18.66
C LEU A 175 31.83 74.85 17.74
N ASN A 176 33.05 74.29 17.70
CA ASN A 176 33.32 73.07 16.96
C ASN A 176 32.63 71.85 17.57
N GLU A 177 32.58 71.74 18.90
CA GLU A 177 31.83 70.67 19.58
C GLU A 177 30.32 70.75 19.30
N PHE A 178 29.73 71.96 19.31
CA PHE A 178 28.34 72.14 18.90
C PHE A 178 28.09 71.80 17.42
N ASN A 179 29.04 72.11 16.53
CA ASN A 179 28.94 71.72 15.12
C ASN A 179 29.04 70.19 14.96
N ARG A 180 29.89 69.51 15.73
CA ARG A 180 29.98 68.05 15.77
C ARG A 180 28.67 67.42 16.26
N ALA A 181 28.08 67.96 17.33
CA ALA A 181 26.77 67.52 17.81
C ALA A 181 25.68 67.72 16.73
N SER A 182 25.64 68.88 16.08
CA SER A 182 24.71 69.16 14.97
C SER A 182 24.89 68.20 13.79
N PHE A 183 26.12 67.75 13.52
CA PHE A 183 26.42 66.81 12.45
C PHE A 183 26.04 65.37 12.82
N ALA A 184 26.25 64.95 14.08
CA ALA A 184 25.80 63.65 14.59
C ALA A 184 24.27 63.50 14.48
N ILE A 185 23.52 64.57 14.78
CA ILE A 185 22.06 64.64 14.59
C ILE A 185 21.69 64.41 13.11
N TYR A 186 22.41 65.07 12.19
CA TYR A 186 22.18 64.91 10.75
C TYR A 186 22.52 63.50 10.26
N GLN A 187 23.59 62.89 10.76
CA GLN A 187 23.93 61.50 10.45
C GLN A 187 22.86 60.53 10.95
N GLN A 188 22.42 60.64 12.20
CA GLN A 188 21.35 59.80 12.74
C GLN A 188 20.08 59.92 11.89
N THR A 189 19.72 61.14 11.50
CA THR A 189 18.59 61.41 10.61
C THR A 189 18.75 60.74 9.23
N MET A 190 19.96 60.72 8.67
CA MET A 190 20.24 60.03 7.40
C MET A 190 20.23 58.51 7.56
N TYR A 191 20.73 57.97 8.68
CA TYR A 191 20.62 56.55 9.03
C TYR A 191 19.15 56.13 9.13
N ASP A 192 18.32 56.90 9.85
CA ASP A 192 16.88 56.65 10.00
C ASP A 192 16.11 56.83 8.66
N LYS A 193 16.62 57.65 7.72
CA LYS A 193 16.05 57.85 6.37
C LYS A 193 16.50 56.80 5.36
N MET A 194 17.65 56.13 5.56
CA MET A 194 18.29 55.31 4.52
C MET A 194 17.88 53.84 4.52
N ILE A 195 17.14 53.33 5.51
CA ILE A 195 16.56 51.97 5.43
C ILE A 195 15.19 51.94 6.10
N PRO A 196 14.11 51.48 5.44
CA PRO A 196 12.93 51.01 6.14
C PRO A 196 13.34 49.74 6.89
N GLU A 197 13.70 49.89 8.16
CA GLU A 197 14.14 48.82 9.08
C GLU A 197 13.19 47.62 9.05
N GLU A 198 11.90 47.87 8.84
CA GLU A 198 10.87 46.82 8.70
C GLU A 198 11.13 45.89 7.51
N LYS A 199 11.67 46.38 6.39
CA LYS A 199 11.89 45.54 5.20
C LYS A 199 13.17 44.71 5.27
N LEU A 200 14.21 45.23 5.93
CA LEU A 200 15.47 44.50 6.14
C LEU A 200 15.33 43.47 7.28
N ILE A 201 14.56 43.77 8.32
CA ILE A 201 14.28 42.83 9.42
C ILE A 201 13.32 41.72 8.96
N GLU A 202 12.38 42.02 8.06
CA GLU A 202 11.50 41.02 7.44
C GLU A 202 12.23 40.15 6.39
N GLU A 203 13.21 40.69 5.66
CA GLU A 203 14.05 39.92 4.72
C GLU A 203 15.20 39.14 5.40
N LEU A 204 15.62 39.50 6.62
CA LEU A 204 16.74 38.86 7.36
C LEU A 204 16.29 38.08 8.62
N SER A 205 15.00 37.74 8.74
CA SER A 205 14.46 37.05 9.93
C SER A 205 15.02 35.65 10.18
N ASN A 206 15.79 35.10 9.23
CA ASN A 206 16.32 33.72 9.27
C ASN A 206 17.83 33.64 9.55
N ILE A 207 18.52 34.76 9.80
CA ILE A 207 19.96 34.78 10.08
C ILE A 207 20.20 34.71 11.59
N THR A 208 21.20 33.95 12.02
CA THR A 208 21.49 33.74 13.45
C THR A 208 21.89 35.05 14.15
N VAL A 209 21.59 35.15 15.45
CA VAL A 209 21.92 36.34 16.27
C VAL A 209 23.41 36.68 16.22
N THR A 210 24.29 35.69 16.06
CA THR A 210 25.74 35.87 15.96
C THR A 210 26.12 36.60 14.67
N GLU A 211 25.55 36.21 13.52
CA GLU A 211 25.82 36.85 12.23
C GLU A 211 25.18 38.24 12.13
N LYS A 212 24.01 38.41 12.76
CA LYS A 212 23.40 39.74 12.94
C LYS A 212 24.32 40.63 13.78
N ASN A 213 24.92 40.09 14.83
CA ASN A 213 25.88 40.79 15.68
C ASN A 213 27.24 41.03 15.01
N ASP A 214 27.70 40.14 14.11
CA ASP A 214 28.93 40.32 13.34
C ASP A 214 28.75 41.34 12.21
N ALA A 215 27.58 41.38 11.56
CA ALA A 215 27.22 42.44 10.61
C ALA A 215 27.03 43.80 11.31
N ILE A 216 26.45 43.80 12.52
CA ILE A 216 26.34 45.00 13.37
C ILE A 216 27.72 45.42 13.89
N LYS A 217 28.60 44.50 14.29
CA LYS A 217 29.99 44.79 14.69
C LYS A 217 30.83 45.31 13.55
N ALA A 218 30.71 44.74 12.35
CA ALA A 218 31.38 45.27 11.16
C ALA A 218 30.94 46.71 10.87
N ASN A 219 29.63 47.01 11.03
CA ASN A 219 29.11 48.38 10.94
C ASN A 219 29.59 49.30 12.10
N GLN A 220 29.69 48.78 13.33
CA GLN A 220 30.07 49.57 14.52
C GLN A 220 31.59 49.82 14.59
N ASP A 221 32.43 48.83 14.31
CA ASP A 221 33.89 48.97 14.23
C ASP A 221 34.28 49.90 13.07
N GLU A 222 33.49 49.94 11.98
CA GLU A 222 33.71 50.86 10.87
C GLU A 222 33.18 52.28 11.14
N THR A 223 32.13 52.48 11.94
CA THR A 223 31.67 53.82 12.34
C THR A 223 32.70 54.50 13.28
N ILE A 224 33.34 53.72 14.15
CA ILE A 224 34.49 54.16 14.96
C ILE A 224 35.72 54.45 14.07
N SER A 225 35.91 53.67 13.00
CA SER A 225 36.93 53.93 11.97
C SER A 225 36.65 55.18 11.13
N GLN A 226 35.39 55.47 10.76
CA GLN A 226 35.01 56.69 10.01
C GLN A 226 35.26 57.97 10.81
N GLY A 227 35.04 57.96 12.13
CA GLY A 227 35.41 59.06 13.03
C GLY A 227 36.92 59.26 13.17
N THR A 228 37.70 58.20 12.94
CA THR A 228 39.17 58.25 13.02
C THR A 228 39.79 58.62 11.67
N ILE A 229 39.29 58.09 10.55
CA ILE A 229 39.82 58.34 9.20
C ILE A 229 39.58 59.78 8.74
N ILE A 230 38.44 60.40 9.11
CA ILE A 230 38.19 61.81 8.75
C ILE A 230 39.14 62.77 9.49
N ASN A 231 39.66 62.39 10.66
CA ASN A 231 40.67 63.17 11.37
C ASN A 231 42.12 62.93 10.90
N TYR A 232 42.37 61.91 10.05
CA TYR A 232 43.71 61.57 9.54
C TYR A 232 43.88 61.70 8.01
N ALA A 233 42.82 61.95 7.25
CA ALA A 233 42.92 62.26 5.82
C ALA A 233 43.49 63.67 5.64
N GLY A 234 44.65 63.79 4.98
CA GLY A 234 45.34 65.07 4.78
C GLY A 234 44.61 66.02 3.81
N ASN A 235 43.60 65.52 3.08
CA ASN A 235 42.76 66.27 2.15
C ASN A 235 41.45 65.51 1.78
N GLU A 236 40.56 66.20 1.05
CA GLU A 236 39.23 65.74 0.62
C GLU A 236 39.25 64.50 -0.32
N ASP A 237 40.30 64.35 -1.13
CA ASP A 237 40.44 63.21 -2.06
C ASP A 237 40.76 61.90 -1.32
N GLU A 238 41.56 61.97 -0.26
CA GLU A 238 41.87 60.83 0.61
C GLU A 238 40.64 60.38 1.40
N ALA A 239 39.85 61.33 1.92
CA ALA A 239 38.59 61.04 2.62
C ALA A 239 37.56 60.39 1.67
N THR A 240 37.48 60.86 0.42
CA THR A 240 36.61 60.28 -0.61
C THR A 240 37.05 58.87 -0.99
N THR A 241 38.35 58.64 -1.19
CA THR A 241 38.90 57.31 -1.50
C THR A 241 38.67 56.32 -0.35
N ALA A 242 38.82 56.75 0.90
CA ALA A 242 38.54 55.90 2.06
C ALA A 242 37.04 55.54 2.16
N LYS A 243 36.16 56.52 1.91
CA LYS A 243 34.71 56.30 1.83
C LYS A 243 34.34 55.31 0.72
N ASP A 244 34.91 55.45 -0.47
CA ASP A 244 34.63 54.56 -1.59
C ASP A 244 35.13 53.12 -1.33
N ASN A 245 36.29 52.97 -0.68
CA ASN A 245 36.80 51.67 -0.25
C ASN A 245 35.93 51.03 0.84
N ALA A 246 35.43 51.82 1.79
CA ALA A 246 34.48 51.37 2.81
C ALA A 246 33.15 50.92 2.19
N ILE A 247 32.56 51.73 1.30
CA ILE A 247 31.35 51.36 0.55
C ILE A 247 31.57 50.08 -0.27
N LYS A 248 32.74 49.93 -0.90
CA LYS A 248 33.10 48.73 -1.64
C LYS A 248 33.18 47.51 -0.72
N TYR A 249 33.88 47.62 0.41
CA TYR A 249 34.02 46.55 1.39
C TYR A 249 32.66 46.15 2.00
N TYR A 250 31.83 47.14 2.36
CA TYR A 250 30.46 46.93 2.81
C TYR A 250 29.63 46.18 1.76
N ASN A 251 29.64 46.64 0.52
CA ASN A 251 28.89 45.99 -0.56
C ASN A 251 29.41 44.57 -0.83
N GLU A 252 30.72 44.33 -0.80
CA GLU A 252 31.31 43.00 -0.91
C GLU A 252 30.86 42.08 0.23
N THR A 253 30.88 42.59 1.46
CA THR A 253 30.47 41.85 2.67
C THR A 253 28.97 41.55 2.66
N TYR A 254 28.14 42.54 2.38
CA TYR A 254 26.69 42.38 2.23
C TYR A 254 26.33 41.38 1.13
N ASN A 255 26.96 41.49 -0.05
CA ASN A 255 26.71 40.57 -1.14
C ASN A 255 27.17 39.14 -0.80
N ASN A 256 28.28 38.98 -0.06
CA ASN A 256 28.73 37.68 0.42
C ASN A 256 27.73 37.08 1.41
N LEU A 257 27.27 37.85 2.41
CA LEU A 257 26.28 37.40 3.39
C LEU A 257 24.94 37.06 2.74
N LYS A 258 24.49 37.89 1.79
CA LYS A 258 23.28 37.61 1.00
C LYS A 258 23.43 36.30 0.22
N ARG A 259 24.57 36.09 -0.45
CA ARG A 259 24.85 34.85 -1.17
C ARG A 259 24.81 33.64 -0.23
N ILE A 260 25.47 33.70 0.93
CA ILE A 260 25.44 32.64 1.94
C ILE A 260 24.00 32.33 2.38
N ASN A 261 23.18 33.36 2.61
CA ASN A 261 21.78 33.17 3.00
C ASN A 261 20.91 32.56 1.89
N ASP A 262 21.14 32.98 0.64
CA ASP A 262 20.51 32.38 -0.54
C ASP A 262 20.93 30.91 -0.69
N ASP A 263 22.22 30.60 -0.49
CA ASP A 263 22.78 29.24 -0.53
C ASP A 263 22.16 28.36 0.57
N ARG A 264 22.06 28.86 1.82
CA ARG A 264 21.35 28.16 2.91
C ARG A 264 19.90 27.89 2.59
N THR A 265 19.19 28.88 2.06
CA THR A 265 17.76 28.73 1.72
C THR A 265 17.58 27.65 0.65
N ASN A 266 18.44 27.63 -0.36
CA ASN A 266 18.44 26.60 -1.39
C ASN A 266 18.81 25.23 -0.80
N ALA A 267 19.83 25.16 0.05
CA ALA A 267 20.29 23.94 0.72
C ALA A 267 19.20 23.30 1.60
N LEU A 268 18.52 24.10 2.43
CA LEU A 268 17.41 23.63 3.27
C LEU A 268 16.27 23.07 2.43
N LYS A 269 15.91 23.76 1.34
CA LYS A 269 14.91 23.28 0.39
C LYS A 269 15.36 21.98 -0.28
N GLU A 270 16.63 21.86 -0.63
CA GLU A 270 17.19 20.67 -1.27
C GLU A 270 17.14 19.44 -0.35
N ILE A 271 17.29 19.63 0.96
CA ILE A 271 17.05 18.58 1.96
C ILE A 271 15.56 18.20 2.01
N ASP A 272 14.65 19.17 2.05
CA ASP A 272 13.21 18.91 2.07
C ASP A 272 12.74 18.17 0.81
N ASP A 273 13.18 18.62 -0.36
CA ASP A 273 12.90 18.00 -1.64
C ASP A 273 13.45 16.56 -1.68
N TYR A 274 14.65 16.32 -1.15
CA TYR A 274 15.24 14.98 -1.09
C TYR A 274 14.47 14.02 -0.18
N VAL A 275 14.04 14.49 1.00
CA VAL A 275 13.18 13.70 1.91
C VAL A 275 11.87 13.37 1.21
N TYR A 276 11.22 14.36 0.60
CA TYR A 276 9.97 14.16 -0.11
C TYR A 276 10.12 13.20 -1.31
N GLU A 277 11.22 13.25 -2.06
CA GLU A 277 11.49 12.31 -3.16
C GLU A 277 11.69 10.87 -2.67
N ARG A 278 12.33 10.70 -1.50
CA ARG A 278 12.60 9.37 -0.92
C ARG A 278 11.36 8.74 -0.29
N ILE A 279 10.49 9.55 0.32
CA ILE A 279 9.30 9.09 1.05
C ILE A 279 8.05 9.93 0.73
N PRO A 280 7.61 10.01 -0.55
CA PRO A 280 6.61 10.99 -0.99
C PRO A 280 5.24 10.88 -0.32
N TYR A 281 4.91 9.68 0.18
CA TYR A 281 3.70 9.43 0.97
C TYR A 281 3.98 8.74 2.31
N GLY A 282 5.26 8.59 2.67
CA GLY A 282 5.66 7.96 3.93
C GLY A 282 5.53 8.93 5.10
N GLU A 283 5.21 8.40 6.28
CA GLU A 283 5.28 9.20 7.50
C GLU A 283 6.75 9.44 7.89
N ILE A 284 7.09 10.69 8.19
CA ILE A 284 8.38 11.06 8.78
C ILE A 284 8.33 10.65 10.24
N THR A 285 9.16 9.69 10.62
CA THR A 285 9.29 9.24 12.02
C THR A 285 9.97 10.33 12.86
N ASP A 286 9.73 10.33 14.18
CA ASP A 286 10.38 11.29 15.09
C ASP A 286 11.92 11.24 14.99
N GLU A 287 12.49 10.04 14.87
CA GLU A 287 13.94 9.83 14.68
C GLU A 287 14.45 10.42 13.35
N LEU A 288 13.70 10.28 12.26
CA LEU A 288 14.07 10.87 10.97
C LEU A 288 13.92 12.40 11.02
N GLN A 289 12.88 12.90 11.68
CA GLN A 289 12.67 14.33 11.88
C GLN A 289 13.82 14.94 12.70
N GLU A 290 14.25 14.29 13.78
CA GLU A 290 15.39 14.74 14.59
C GLU A 290 16.68 14.82 13.76
N LEU A 291 16.94 13.82 12.91
CA LEU A 291 18.07 13.83 11.98
C LEU A 291 17.98 14.99 10.96
N ILE A 292 16.78 15.22 10.39
CA ILE A 292 16.55 16.33 9.45
C ILE A 292 16.80 17.67 10.16
N ASP A 293 16.28 17.84 11.37
CA ASP A 293 16.42 19.08 12.14
C ASP A 293 17.88 19.34 12.54
N GLU A 294 18.64 18.29 12.88
CA GLU A 294 20.09 18.37 13.11
C GLU A 294 20.83 18.89 11.86
N ILE A 295 20.58 18.28 10.70
CA ILE A 295 21.22 18.67 9.43
C ILE A 295 20.86 20.12 9.06
N LYS A 296 19.59 20.49 9.16
CA LYS A 296 19.14 21.87 8.93
C LYS A 296 19.76 22.86 9.91
N GLY A 297 19.96 22.44 11.17
CA GLY A 297 20.67 23.20 12.19
C GLY A 297 22.12 23.49 11.80
N ASN A 298 22.85 22.48 11.30
CA ASN A 298 24.23 22.63 10.84
C ASN A 298 24.33 23.57 9.63
N ILE A 299 23.46 23.39 8.61
CA ILE A 299 23.40 24.27 7.44
C ILE A 299 23.21 25.74 7.86
N ASN A 300 22.33 26.00 8.83
CA ASN A 300 22.06 27.36 9.31
C ASN A 300 23.21 27.99 10.11
N GLN A 301 24.16 27.21 10.61
CA GLN A 301 25.33 27.72 11.35
C GLN A 301 26.54 27.99 10.45
N GLU A 302 26.53 27.47 9.23
CA GLU A 302 27.71 27.46 8.37
C GLU A 302 27.83 28.72 7.51
N THR A 303 28.99 29.38 7.52
CA THR A 303 29.20 30.70 6.89
C THR A 303 29.98 30.63 5.57
N GLU A 304 30.47 29.45 5.18
CA GLU A 304 31.16 29.23 3.91
C GLU A 304 30.27 28.43 2.93
N THR A 305 30.05 28.96 1.72
CA THR A 305 29.25 28.29 0.67
C THR A 305 29.69 26.84 0.42
N GLU A 306 31.00 26.58 0.34
CA GLU A 306 31.53 25.22 0.09
C GLU A 306 31.17 24.23 1.22
N LYS A 307 31.12 24.70 2.47
CA LYS A 307 30.76 23.87 3.62
C LYS A 307 29.24 23.66 3.70
N ILE A 308 28.43 24.65 3.31
CA ILE A 308 26.97 24.48 3.17
C ILE A 308 26.67 23.38 2.16
N GLU A 309 27.31 23.40 0.98
CA GLU A 309 27.15 22.36 -0.03
C GLU A 309 27.56 20.98 0.50
N GLN A 310 28.66 20.90 1.25
CA GLN A 310 29.12 19.65 1.85
C GLN A 310 28.14 19.11 2.90
N GLU A 311 27.58 19.97 3.77
CA GLU A 311 26.54 19.57 4.74
C GLU A 311 25.27 19.06 4.06
N VAL A 312 24.90 19.60 2.89
CA VAL A 312 23.78 19.05 2.09
C VAL A 312 24.10 17.65 1.59
N ILE A 313 25.30 17.44 1.03
CA ILE A 313 25.71 16.13 0.52
C ILE A 313 25.74 15.09 1.66
N ASP A 314 26.38 15.43 2.77
CA ASP A 314 26.50 14.53 3.92
C ASP A 314 25.13 14.29 4.58
N GLY A 315 24.30 15.33 4.67
CA GLY A 315 22.93 15.24 5.15
C GLY A 315 22.07 14.30 4.31
N LYS A 316 22.10 14.42 2.98
CA LYS A 316 21.40 13.52 2.06
C LYS A 316 21.86 12.07 2.21
N ASN A 317 23.16 11.84 2.32
CA ASN A 317 23.71 10.49 2.53
C ASN A 317 23.20 9.89 3.85
N ARG A 318 23.27 10.65 4.95
CA ARG A 318 22.78 10.20 6.27
C ARG A 318 21.28 9.90 6.26
N ILE A 319 20.47 10.78 5.66
CA ILE A 319 19.01 10.59 5.50
C ILE A 319 18.74 9.33 4.66
N GLY A 320 19.43 9.20 3.52
CA GLY A 320 19.29 8.05 2.63
C GLY A 320 19.63 6.73 3.31
N GLU A 321 20.76 6.67 4.03
CA GLU A 321 21.19 5.50 4.79
C GLU A 321 20.18 5.15 5.89
N TYR A 322 19.66 6.14 6.63
CA TYR A 322 18.64 5.90 7.65
C TYR A 322 17.38 5.27 7.05
N ILE A 323 16.84 5.84 5.97
CA ILE A 323 15.63 5.36 5.30
C ILE A 323 15.86 3.94 4.75
N ASP A 324 16.97 3.71 4.06
CA ASP A 324 17.28 2.39 3.47
C ASP A 324 17.44 1.32 4.56
N ASN A 325 18.07 1.65 5.70
CA ASN A 325 18.17 0.74 6.83
C ASN A 325 16.79 0.38 7.40
N LYS A 326 15.90 1.36 7.61
CA LYS A 326 14.53 1.10 8.09
C LYS A 326 13.71 0.28 7.10
N ILE A 327 13.80 0.57 5.80
CA ILE A 327 13.17 -0.26 4.76
C ILE A 327 13.68 -1.71 4.84
N ASN A 328 14.99 -1.91 4.97
CA ASN A 328 15.58 -3.25 5.06
C ASN A 328 15.19 -4.00 6.33
N GLU A 329 15.07 -3.32 7.48
CA GLU A 329 14.55 -3.89 8.72
C GLU A 329 13.11 -4.39 8.54
N VAL A 330 12.24 -3.56 7.94
CA VAL A 330 10.84 -3.95 7.69
C VAL A 330 10.75 -5.05 6.63
N LYS A 331 11.53 -4.98 5.54
CA LYS A 331 11.65 -6.07 4.54
C LYS A 331 12.04 -7.39 5.20
N LYS A 332 13.01 -7.35 6.12
CA LYS A 332 13.46 -8.52 6.85
C LYS A 332 12.34 -9.09 7.74
N ARG A 333 11.63 -8.23 8.49
CA ARG A 333 10.47 -8.64 9.30
C ARG A 333 9.37 -9.30 8.45
N VAL A 334 8.96 -8.65 7.36
CA VAL A 334 7.93 -9.19 6.44
C VAL A 334 8.38 -10.54 5.88
N ARG A 335 9.64 -10.67 5.49
CA ARG A 335 10.19 -11.95 5.03
C ARG A 335 10.13 -13.01 6.14
N GLU A 336 10.63 -12.71 7.33
CA GLU A 336 10.65 -13.64 8.46
C GLU A 336 9.24 -14.14 8.82
N GLU A 337 8.24 -13.26 8.84
CA GLU A 337 6.85 -13.64 9.12
C GLU A 337 6.24 -14.52 8.02
N LEU A 338 6.53 -14.23 6.75
CA LEU A 338 6.03 -15.03 5.63
C LEU A 338 6.76 -16.38 5.53
N GLU A 339 8.06 -16.42 5.81
CA GLU A 339 8.86 -17.64 5.89
C GLU A 339 8.47 -18.52 7.08
N GLU A 340 8.09 -17.92 8.22
CA GLU A 340 7.57 -18.67 9.37
C GLU A 340 6.17 -19.24 9.09
N HIS A 341 5.34 -18.51 8.34
CA HIS A 341 4.02 -18.97 7.91
C HIS A 341 4.11 -20.08 6.86
N ALA A 342 5.02 -19.95 5.90
CA ALA A 342 5.36 -21.02 4.96
C ALA A 342 5.96 -22.19 5.74
N LYS A 343 5.45 -23.41 5.58
CA LYS A 343 6.01 -24.56 6.29
C LYS A 343 7.48 -24.82 5.89
N LYS A 344 8.15 -25.68 6.66
CA LYS A 344 9.59 -26.07 6.64
C LYS A 344 10.35 -26.17 5.31
N THR A 345 9.67 -26.23 4.17
CA THR A 345 10.31 -26.25 2.85
C THR A 345 9.60 -25.26 1.94
N ILE A 346 10.29 -24.15 1.66
CA ILE A 346 9.85 -23.10 0.75
C ILE A 346 10.10 -23.58 -0.69
N SER A 347 9.03 -23.76 -1.47
CA SER A 347 9.12 -24.02 -2.91
C SER A 347 9.57 -22.76 -3.68
N GLU A 348 10.04 -22.92 -4.92
CA GLU A 348 10.43 -21.77 -5.76
C GLU A 348 9.26 -20.80 -5.97
N GLU A 349 8.03 -21.31 -6.07
CA GLU A 349 6.82 -20.52 -6.18
C GLU A 349 6.50 -19.74 -4.89
N ILE A 350 6.65 -20.35 -3.71
CA ILE A 350 6.46 -19.67 -2.43
C ILE A 350 7.55 -18.61 -2.22
N GLU A 351 8.81 -18.92 -2.53
CA GLU A 351 9.93 -17.97 -2.46
C GLU A 351 9.65 -16.75 -3.33
N LYS A 352 9.10 -16.97 -4.53
CA LYS A 352 8.68 -15.87 -5.41
C LYS A 352 7.57 -15.02 -4.78
N ILE A 353 6.55 -15.64 -4.18
CA ILE A 353 5.48 -14.90 -3.47
C ILE A 353 6.08 -14.05 -2.36
N ILE A 354 6.97 -14.61 -1.54
CA ILE A 354 7.64 -13.89 -0.45
C ILE A 354 8.40 -12.69 -0.99
N ASN A 355 9.22 -12.88 -2.01
CA ASN A 355 10.00 -11.80 -2.63
C ASN A 355 9.10 -10.72 -3.24
N ASP A 356 8.03 -11.10 -3.94
CA ASP A 356 7.06 -10.16 -4.51
C ASP A 356 6.39 -9.31 -3.42
N GLN A 357 6.09 -9.87 -2.23
CA GLN A 357 5.55 -9.11 -1.11
C GLN A 357 6.60 -8.23 -0.43
N VAL A 358 7.81 -8.75 -0.21
CA VAL A 358 8.93 -8.00 0.38
C VAL A 358 9.28 -6.77 -0.48
N ASP A 359 9.20 -6.87 -1.79
CA ASP A 359 9.46 -5.74 -2.70
C ASP A 359 8.37 -4.66 -2.71
N LYS A 360 7.18 -4.95 -2.17
CA LYS A 360 6.17 -3.91 -1.89
C LYS A 360 6.56 -3.02 -0.72
N VAL A 361 7.53 -3.43 0.11
CA VAL A 361 8.10 -2.58 1.17
C VAL A 361 9.11 -1.61 0.55
N ASN A 362 8.79 -0.32 0.58
CA ASN A 362 9.59 0.76 0.02
C ASN A 362 9.38 2.07 0.81
N GLY A 363 9.94 3.17 0.33
CA GLY A 363 9.86 4.48 1.01
C GLY A 363 8.43 4.98 1.30
N ASN A 364 7.42 4.48 0.59
CA ASN A 364 6.02 4.86 0.84
C ASN A 364 5.31 3.99 1.87
N THR A 365 5.85 2.80 2.17
CA THR A 365 5.12 1.79 2.95
C THR A 365 5.82 1.42 4.25
N TYR A 366 7.15 1.57 4.34
CA TYR A 366 7.92 1.06 5.50
C TYR A 366 7.51 1.66 6.85
N SER A 367 7.02 2.91 6.89
CA SER A 367 6.55 3.56 8.11
C SER A 367 5.04 3.41 8.36
N ASN A 368 4.29 2.82 7.43
CA ASN A 368 2.84 2.66 7.52
C ASN A 368 2.48 1.23 7.98
N GLU A 369 2.40 1.03 9.30
CA GLU A 369 2.18 -0.29 9.89
C GLU A 369 0.91 -1.01 9.38
N PRO A 370 -0.27 -0.37 9.25
CA PRO A 370 -1.45 -1.01 8.64
C PRO A 370 -1.22 -1.54 7.22
N GLU A 371 -0.41 -0.86 6.41
CA GLU A 371 -0.07 -1.29 5.06
C GLU A 371 0.90 -2.47 5.07
N ILE A 372 1.86 -2.48 6.00
CA ILE A 372 2.77 -3.62 6.20
C ILE A 372 1.99 -4.87 6.62
N GLU A 373 1.06 -4.74 7.58
CA GLU A 373 0.17 -5.84 7.98
C GLU A 373 -0.66 -6.35 6.81
N ARG A 374 -1.14 -5.46 5.93
CA ARG A 374 -1.86 -5.84 4.71
C ARG A 374 -0.98 -6.62 3.73
N ILE A 375 0.28 -6.22 3.56
CA ILE A 375 1.26 -6.95 2.73
C ILE A 375 1.51 -8.36 3.29
N ILE A 376 1.66 -8.47 4.61
CA ILE A 376 1.87 -9.76 5.30
C ILE A 376 0.64 -10.66 5.12
N GLU A 377 -0.57 -10.17 5.40
CA GLU A 377 -1.79 -10.97 5.28
C GLU A 377 -2.09 -11.37 3.83
N GLU A 378 -1.83 -10.50 2.85
CA GLU A 378 -1.91 -10.85 1.42
C GLU A 378 -0.90 -11.96 1.08
N GLY A 379 0.33 -11.86 1.59
CA GLY A 379 1.37 -12.87 1.45
C GLY A 379 0.95 -14.22 2.02
N LYS A 380 0.49 -14.27 3.28
CA LYS A 380 -0.01 -15.49 3.93
C LYS A 380 -1.14 -16.14 3.13
N TYR A 381 -2.08 -15.33 2.63
CA TYR A 381 -3.16 -15.82 1.78
C TYR A 381 -2.66 -16.45 0.47
N LEU A 382 -1.68 -15.83 -0.19
CA LEU A 382 -1.09 -16.34 -1.43
C LEU A 382 -0.32 -17.64 -1.18
N ILE A 383 0.45 -17.71 -0.09
CA ILE A 383 1.18 -18.91 0.35
C ILE A 383 0.18 -20.05 0.60
N ASP A 384 -0.89 -19.81 1.36
CA ASP A 384 -1.90 -20.84 1.65
C ASP A 384 -2.57 -21.39 0.38
N ASN A 385 -2.86 -20.54 -0.61
CA ASN A 385 -3.41 -21.00 -1.89
C ASN A 385 -2.40 -21.83 -2.70
N GLN A 386 -1.13 -21.46 -2.66
CA GLN A 386 -0.08 -22.18 -3.37
C GLN A 386 0.17 -23.56 -2.72
N GLU A 387 0.28 -23.62 -1.39
CA GLU A 387 0.39 -24.88 -0.65
C GLU A 387 -0.83 -25.78 -0.90
N LEU A 388 -2.06 -25.23 -0.87
CA LEU A 388 -3.28 -25.98 -1.20
C LEU A 388 -3.21 -26.60 -2.59
N LYS A 389 -2.73 -25.84 -3.57
CA LYS A 389 -2.56 -26.33 -4.94
C LYS A 389 -1.54 -27.47 -5.01
N GLU A 390 -0.39 -27.31 -4.35
CA GLU A 390 0.64 -28.36 -4.32
C GLU A 390 0.14 -29.65 -3.66
N VAL A 391 -0.66 -29.56 -2.59
CA VAL A 391 -1.29 -30.73 -1.97
C VAL A 391 -2.33 -31.36 -2.91
N LYS A 392 -3.17 -30.56 -3.57
CA LYS A 392 -4.12 -31.06 -4.58
C LYS A 392 -3.42 -31.80 -5.72
N ASP A 393 -2.32 -31.25 -6.22
CA ASP A 393 -1.54 -31.84 -7.30
C ASP A 393 -0.90 -33.17 -6.85
N LYS A 394 -0.38 -33.25 -5.61
CA LYS A 394 0.14 -34.51 -5.04
C LYS A 394 -0.95 -35.58 -4.87
N VAL A 395 -2.12 -35.22 -4.33
CA VAL A 395 -3.25 -36.16 -4.20
C VAL A 395 -3.68 -36.68 -5.57
N ARG A 396 -3.76 -35.78 -6.57
CA ARG A 396 -4.05 -36.17 -7.96
C ARG A 396 -3.00 -37.15 -8.48
N GLU A 397 -1.72 -36.82 -8.38
CA GLU A 397 -0.62 -37.64 -8.88
C GLU A 397 -0.62 -39.04 -8.25
N GLU A 398 -0.81 -39.14 -6.92
CA GLU A 398 -0.84 -40.43 -6.24
C GLU A 398 -2.02 -41.31 -6.68
N LEU A 399 -3.21 -40.72 -6.87
CA LEU A 399 -4.38 -41.45 -7.35
C LEU A 399 -4.28 -41.82 -8.84
N GLU A 400 -3.71 -40.96 -9.68
CA GLU A 400 -3.45 -41.24 -11.10
C GLU A 400 -2.36 -42.30 -11.30
N GLU A 401 -1.38 -42.38 -10.40
CA GLU A 401 -0.37 -43.45 -10.38
C GLU A 401 -0.97 -44.78 -9.93
N TYR A 402 -1.89 -44.74 -8.96
CA TYR A 402 -2.59 -45.94 -8.48
C TYR A 402 -3.55 -46.52 -9.52
N ALA A 403 -4.24 -45.67 -10.28
CA ALA A 403 -5.22 -46.07 -11.28
C ALA A 403 -4.60 -46.84 -12.46
N LYS A 404 -5.32 -47.83 -13.00
CA LYS A 404 -4.89 -48.54 -14.20
C LYS A 404 -4.89 -47.60 -15.42
N LYS A 405 -3.77 -47.58 -16.16
CA LYS A 405 -3.65 -46.80 -17.40
C LYS A 405 -4.09 -47.60 -18.63
N PRO A 406 -4.74 -46.97 -19.63
CA PRO A 406 -5.26 -45.59 -19.62
C PRO A 406 -6.42 -45.41 -18.62
N ILE A 407 -6.48 -44.25 -17.97
CA ILE A 407 -7.51 -43.91 -16.96
C ILE A 407 -8.85 -43.70 -17.68
N SER A 408 -9.92 -44.34 -17.21
CA SER A 408 -11.28 -44.16 -17.75
C SER A 408 -11.91 -42.84 -17.25
N ASP A 409 -12.88 -42.30 -17.99
CA ASP A 409 -13.56 -41.04 -17.62
C ASP A 409 -14.22 -41.12 -16.23
N GLU A 410 -14.87 -42.25 -15.90
CA GLU A 410 -15.41 -42.51 -14.56
C GLU A 410 -14.32 -42.49 -13.48
N THR A 411 -13.15 -43.08 -13.75
CA THR A 411 -12.02 -43.10 -12.81
C THR A 411 -11.43 -41.70 -12.65
N GLN A 412 -11.27 -40.94 -13.73
CA GLN A 412 -10.81 -39.56 -13.67
C GLN A 412 -11.75 -38.70 -12.82
N LYS A 413 -13.07 -38.89 -12.96
CA LYS A 413 -14.06 -38.20 -12.15
C LYS A 413 -13.91 -38.53 -10.65
N ILE A 414 -13.64 -39.79 -10.30
CA ILE A 414 -13.36 -40.18 -8.90
C ILE A 414 -12.13 -39.43 -8.37
N ILE A 415 -11.06 -39.34 -9.17
CA ILE A 415 -9.83 -38.61 -8.82
C ILE A 415 -10.13 -37.14 -8.58
N ASP A 416 -10.81 -36.47 -9.52
CA ASP A 416 -11.16 -35.06 -9.39
C ASP A 416 -12.08 -34.80 -8.18
N ASP A 417 -13.08 -35.65 -7.95
CA ASP A 417 -13.96 -35.58 -6.78
C ASP A 417 -13.18 -35.71 -5.46
N GLN A 418 -12.13 -36.55 -5.40
CA GLN A 418 -11.27 -36.64 -4.21
C GLN A 418 -10.35 -35.43 -4.06
N VAL A 419 -9.74 -34.96 -5.15
CA VAL A 419 -8.88 -33.76 -5.14
C VAL A 419 -9.67 -32.54 -4.67
N ASP A 420 -10.96 -32.45 -5.00
CA ASP A 420 -11.83 -31.35 -4.56
C ASP A 420 -12.26 -31.42 -3.09
N LYS A 421 -12.14 -32.58 -2.43
CA LYS A 421 -12.27 -32.67 -0.96
C LYS A 421 -11.08 -32.04 -0.24
N VAL A 422 -9.96 -31.80 -0.92
CA VAL A 422 -8.86 -31.01 -0.38
C VAL A 422 -9.24 -29.53 -0.46
N THR A 423 -9.33 -28.89 0.71
CA THR A 423 -9.82 -27.52 0.88
C THR A 423 -8.88 -26.72 1.77
N LYS A 424 -9.15 -25.42 1.90
CA LYS A 424 -8.39 -24.53 2.80
C LYS A 424 -8.43 -24.98 4.26
N ASP A 425 -9.46 -25.73 4.66
CA ASP A 425 -9.66 -26.14 6.05
C ASP A 425 -8.88 -27.40 6.42
N ASN A 426 -8.49 -28.24 5.44
CA ASN A 426 -7.86 -29.54 5.71
C ASN A 426 -6.52 -29.78 4.98
N TYR A 427 -6.09 -28.95 4.03
CA TYR A 427 -4.83 -29.19 3.30
C TYR A 427 -3.58 -29.23 4.19
N LYS A 428 -3.64 -28.65 5.39
CA LYS A 428 -2.56 -28.69 6.39
C LYS A 428 -2.59 -29.94 7.27
N ASP A 429 -3.67 -30.73 7.25
CA ASP A 429 -3.88 -31.94 8.04
C ASP A 429 -3.54 -33.19 7.20
N GLN A 430 -2.33 -33.72 7.42
CA GLN A 430 -1.86 -34.89 6.68
C GLN A 430 -2.73 -36.13 6.90
N ASP A 431 -3.31 -36.32 8.09
CA ASP A 431 -4.16 -37.49 8.36
C ASP A 431 -5.47 -37.43 7.56
N GLU A 432 -6.00 -36.23 7.33
CA GLU A 432 -7.18 -36.03 6.49
C GLU A 432 -6.86 -36.21 5.00
N ILE A 433 -5.69 -35.73 4.55
CA ILE A 433 -5.20 -35.96 3.19
C ILE A 433 -5.00 -37.45 2.91
N ASP A 434 -4.36 -38.18 3.82
CA ASP A 434 -4.13 -39.62 3.69
C ASP A 434 -5.47 -40.38 3.63
N LYS A 435 -6.48 -39.96 4.40
CA LYS A 435 -7.84 -40.54 4.31
C LYS A 435 -8.49 -40.28 2.95
N ILE A 436 -8.35 -39.07 2.39
CA ILE A 436 -8.90 -38.73 1.06
C ILE A 436 -8.25 -39.64 0.00
N ILE A 437 -6.93 -39.84 0.08
CA ILE A 437 -6.19 -40.71 -0.83
C ILE A 437 -6.67 -42.16 -0.71
N GLU A 438 -6.75 -42.71 0.51
CA GLU A 438 -7.18 -44.11 0.72
C GLU A 438 -8.65 -44.34 0.33
N GLU A 439 -9.54 -43.37 0.57
CA GLU A 439 -10.92 -43.42 0.09
C GLU A 439 -10.95 -43.41 -1.45
N GLY A 440 -10.12 -42.58 -2.08
CA GLY A 440 -9.93 -42.53 -3.53
C GLY A 440 -9.49 -43.87 -4.11
N LYS A 441 -8.42 -44.48 -3.56
CA LYS A 441 -7.92 -45.80 -3.99
C LYS A 441 -9.02 -46.86 -3.91
N LYS A 442 -9.82 -46.86 -2.84
CA LYS A 442 -10.94 -47.79 -2.67
C LYS A 442 -12.04 -47.58 -3.72
N LEU A 443 -12.39 -46.33 -4.04
CA LEU A 443 -13.38 -46.01 -5.07
C LEU A 443 -12.91 -46.40 -6.47
N ILE A 444 -11.62 -46.21 -6.77
CA ILE A 444 -10.97 -46.67 -8.01
C ILE A 444 -11.09 -48.19 -8.12
N ASP A 445 -10.72 -48.92 -7.07
CA ASP A 445 -10.83 -50.39 -7.03
C ASP A 445 -12.28 -50.89 -7.23
N ASP A 446 -13.26 -50.22 -6.62
CA ASP A 446 -14.68 -50.56 -6.78
C ASP A 446 -15.17 -50.29 -8.22
N ASN A 447 -14.69 -49.22 -8.87
CA ASN A 447 -15.01 -48.93 -10.26
C ASN A 447 -14.35 -49.93 -11.23
N GLU A 448 -13.07 -50.23 -11.05
CA GLU A 448 -12.34 -51.22 -11.87
C GLU A 448 -12.95 -52.63 -11.74
N LEU A 449 -13.37 -53.02 -10.54
CA LEU A 449 -14.12 -54.27 -10.32
C LEU A 449 -15.41 -54.29 -11.14
N LYS A 450 -16.18 -53.20 -11.11
CA LYS A 450 -17.43 -53.09 -11.87
C LYS A 450 -17.17 -53.17 -13.38
N GLU A 451 -16.21 -52.43 -13.90
CA GLU A 451 -15.83 -52.50 -15.33
C GLU A 451 -15.40 -53.91 -15.74
N THR A 452 -14.70 -54.62 -14.86
CA THR A 452 -14.28 -56.01 -15.11
C THR A 452 -15.47 -56.96 -15.15
N LYS A 453 -16.42 -56.80 -14.21
CA LYS A 453 -17.69 -57.54 -14.21
C LYS A 453 -18.51 -57.29 -15.48
N ASP A 454 -18.61 -56.03 -15.90
CA ASP A 454 -19.35 -55.64 -17.10
C ASP A 454 -18.70 -56.22 -18.36
N LYS A 455 -17.36 -56.21 -18.48
CA LYS A 455 -16.63 -56.85 -19.60
C LYS A 455 -16.83 -58.37 -19.63
N VAL A 456 -16.71 -59.04 -18.48
CA VAL A 456 -16.97 -60.49 -18.38
C VAL A 456 -18.40 -60.81 -18.80
N ARG A 457 -19.37 -60.01 -18.36
CA ARG A 457 -20.77 -60.14 -18.75
C ARG A 457 -20.95 -59.97 -20.25
N GLU A 458 -20.45 -58.88 -20.81
CA GLU A 458 -20.57 -58.56 -22.24
C GLU A 458 -19.97 -59.66 -23.12
N GLU A 459 -18.76 -60.14 -22.78
CA GLU A 459 -18.09 -61.22 -23.53
C GLU A 459 -18.89 -62.53 -23.48
N LEU A 460 -19.46 -62.87 -22.33
CA LEU A 460 -20.25 -64.09 -22.17
C LEU A 460 -21.65 -63.99 -22.82
N GLU A 461 -22.30 -62.82 -22.75
CA GLU A 461 -23.58 -62.58 -23.42
C GLU A 461 -23.42 -62.57 -24.95
N GLU A 462 -22.31 -62.04 -25.47
CA GLU A 462 -21.98 -62.11 -26.89
C GLU A 462 -21.77 -63.57 -27.33
N TYR A 463 -21.04 -64.36 -26.55
CA TYR A 463 -20.82 -65.78 -26.81
C TYR A 463 -22.10 -66.63 -26.72
N ALA A 464 -22.99 -66.30 -25.79
CA ALA A 464 -24.26 -67.01 -25.61
C ALA A 464 -25.20 -66.87 -26.81
N GLU A 465 -25.07 -65.81 -27.62
CA GLU A 465 -25.92 -65.45 -28.75
C GLU A 465 -27.39 -65.18 -28.33
N LYS A 466 -27.96 -64.06 -28.79
CA LYS A 466 -29.33 -63.67 -28.43
C LYS A 466 -30.39 -64.39 -29.31
N PRO A 467 -31.58 -64.73 -28.77
CA PRO A 467 -32.02 -64.54 -27.38
C PRO A 467 -31.38 -65.55 -26.40
N ILE A 468 -31.00 -65.06 -25.23
CA ILE A 468 -30.39 -65.86 -24.15
C ILE A 468 -31.51 -66.49 -23.31
N SER A 469 -31.43 -67.80 -23.04
CA SER A 469 -32.39 -68.49 -22.14
C SER A 469 -32.17 -68.13 -20.68
N ASP A 470 -33.20 -68.22 -19.83
CA ASP A 470 -33.11 -67.90 -18.40
C ASP A 470 -32.01 -68.73 -17.69
N GLU A 471 -31.90 -70.03 -18.02
CA GLU A 471 -30.81 -70.89 -17.52
C GLU A 471 -29.42 -70.40 -17.96
N THR A 472 -29.26 -69.99 -19.22
CA THR A 472 -27.98 -69.45 -19.72
C THR A 472 -27.66 -68.10 -19.06
N GLN A 473 -28.65 -67.22 -18.88
CA GLN A 473 -28.46 -65.95 -18.20
C GLN A 473 -27.99 -66.16 -16.74
N LYS A 474 -28.57 -67.15 -16.05
CA LYS A 474 -28.14 -67.51 -14.70
C LYS A 474 -26.70 -68.01 -14.65
N ILE A 475 -26.26 -68.79 -15.64
CA ILE A 475 -24.85 -69.21 -15.76
C ILE A 475 -23.92 -68.01 -15.91
N ILE A 476 -24.31 -67.00 -16.71
CA ILE A 476 -23.55 -65.76 -16.90
C ILE A 476 -23.51 -64.95 -15.59
N ASP A 477 -24.65 -64.75 -14.93
CA ASP A 477 -24.73 -64.01 -13.66
C ASP A 477 -23.87 -64.67 -12.57
N ASP A 478 -23.94 -66.00 -12.43
CA ASP A 478 -23.13 -66.78 -11.49
C ASP A 478 -21.61 -66.67 -11.80
N ALA A 479 -21.24 -66.47 -13.07
CA ALA A 479 -19.85 -66.25 -13.48
C ALA A 479 -19.37 -64.84 -13.14
N VAL A 480 -20.19 -63.83 -13.41
CA VAL A 480 -19.92 -62.42 -13.07
C VAL A 480 -19.75 -62.26 -11.55
N ASP A 481 -20.51 -63.01 -10.74
CA ASP A 481 -20.40 -62.97 -9.28
C ASP A 481 -19.12 -63.63 -8.73
N LYS A 482 -18.45 -64.48 -9.50
CA LYS A 482 -17.12 -65.03 -9.16
C LYS A 482 -15.99 -64.01 -9.37
N VAL A 483 -16.26 -62.92 -10.08
CA VAL A 483 -15.35 -61.77 -10.14
C VAL A 483 -15.52 -60.97 -8.85
N THR A 484 -14.47 -60.92 -8.04
CA THR A 484 -14.46 -60.35 -6.70
C THR A 484 -13.31 -59.36 -6.55
N LYS A 485 -13.26 -58.64 -5.43
CA LYS A 485 -12.15 -57.74 -5.08
C LYS A 485 -10.79 -58.43 -5.05
N ASP A 486 -10.76 -59.74 -4.80
CA ASP A 486 -9.51 -60.48 -4.66
C ASP A 486 -8.93 -60.92 -6.02
N ASN A 487 -9.75 -61.00 -7.07
CA ASN A 487 -9.32 -61.57 -8.37
C ASN A 487 -9.57 -60.69 -9.60
N TYR A 488 -10.28 -59.56 -9.51
CA TYR A 488 -10.56 -58.73 -10.70
C TYR A 488 -9.31 -58.18 -11.40
N LYS A 489 -8.21 -57.97 -10.66
CA LYS A 489 -6.90 -57.59 -11.21
C LYS A 489 -6.12 -58.78 -11.82
N ASN A 490 -6.52 -60.02 -11.54
CA ASN A 490 -5.85 -61.23 -12.02
C ASN A 490 -6.46 -61.71 -13.34
N GLN A 491 -5.92 -61.22 -14.46
CA GLN A 491 -6.44 -61.52 -15.79
C GLN A 491 -6.49 -63.04 -16.09
N ASP A 492 -5.56 -63.84 -15.58
CA ASP A 492 -5.57 -65.29 -15.80
C ASP A 492 -6.74 -65.97 -15.11
N GLU A 493 -7.11 -65.50 -13.92
CA GLU A 493 -8.27 -66.01 -13.18
C GLU A 493 -9.58 -65.57 -13.84
N ILE A 494 -9.64 -64.33 -14.33
CA ILE A 494 -10.78 -63.83 -15.11
C ILE A 494 -10.97 -64.63 -16.40
N ASN A 495 -9.90 -64.84 -17.18
CA ASN A 495 -9.96 -65.63 -18.40
C ASN A 495 -10.41 -67.07 -18.10
N LYS A 496 -9.95 -67.65 -16.98
CA LYS A 496 -10.41 -68.97 -16.54
C LYS A 496 -11.90 -68.99 -16.20
N ILE A 497 -12.41 -67.97 -15.51
CA ILE A 497 -13.86 -67.83 -15.23
C ILE A 497 -14.63 -67.78 -16.56
N ILE A 498 -14.18 -66.97 -17.52
CA ILE A 498 -14.81 -66.86 -18.84
C ILE A 498 -14.79 -68.21 -19.56
N ASP A 499 -13.64 -68.86 -19.70
CA ASP A 499 -13.49 -70.12 -20.43
C ASP A 499 -14.30 -71.27 -19.84
N ASP A 500 -14.33 -71.40 -18.51
CA ASP A 500 -15.14 -72.43 -17.84
C ASP A 500 -16.64 -72.14 -17.98
N THR A 501 -17.03 -70.87 -18.09
CA THR A 501 -18.42 -70.48 -18.32
C THR A 501 -18.84 -70.70 -19.76
N LYS A 502 -17.98 -70.42 -20.75
CA LYS A 502 -18.23 -70.75 -22.16
C LYS A 502 -18.54 -72.24 -22.35
N LYS A 503 -17.81 -73.13 -21.67
CA LYS A 503 -18.11 -74.57 -21.67
C LYS A 503 -19.49 -74.90 -21.10
N GLN A 504 -19.89 -74.25 -20.00
CA GLN A 504 -21.22 -74.44 -19.41
C GLN A 504 -22.34 -73.94 -20.33
N ILE A 505 -22.10 -72.82 -21.03
CA ILE A 505 -23.01 -72.30 -22.06
C ILE A 505 -23.17 -73.32 -23.19
N ASP A 506 -22.08 -73.91 -23.70
CA ASP A 506 -22.13 -74.93 -24.74
C ASP A 506 -22.92 -76.19 -24.30
N GLU A 507 -22.69 -76.65 -23.07
CA GLU A 507 -23.43 -77.77 -22.47
C GLU A 507 -24.93 -77.47 -22.35
N GLN A 508 -25.29 -76.25 -21.93
CA GLN A 508 -26.68 -75.80 -21.83
C GLN A 508 -27.33 -75.63 -23.21
N LYS A 509 -26.63 -75.04 -24.20
CA LYS A 509 -27.08 -74.96 -25.60
C LYS A 509 -27.37 -76.35 -26.17
N LEU A 510 -26.50 -77.32 -25.92
CA LEU A 510 -26.73 -78.71 -26.35
C LEU A 510 -27.99 -79.29 -25.70
N LYS A 511 -28.21 -79.05 -24.40
CA LYS A 511 -29.40 -79.51 -23.68
C LYS A 511 -30.69 -78.88 -24.23
N ASP A 512 -30.67 -77.57 -24.49
CA ASP A 512 -31.81 -76.85 -25.07
C ASP A 512 -32.12 -77.36 -26.48
N ASN A 513 -31.09 -77.57 -27.31
CA ASN A 513 -31.26 -78.16 -28.64
C ASN A 513 -31.80 -79.59 -28.59
N LYS A 514 -31.34 -80.44 -27.65
CA LYS A 514 -31.90 -81.77 -27.44
C LYS A 514 -33.38 -81.72 -27.10
N ASN A 515 -33.79 -80.79 -26.23
CA ASN A 515 -35.20 -80.61 -25.89
C ASN A 515 -36.03 -80.19 -27.11
N THR A 516 -35.51 -79.30 -27.96
CA THR A 516 -36.13 -78.92 -29.24
C THR A 516 -36.29 -80.13 -30.15
N ILE A 517 -35.22 -80.92 -30.34
CA ILE A 517 -35.24 -82.14 -31.16
C ILE A 517 -36.24 -83.18 -30.61
N ILE A 518 -36.31 -83.35 -29.29
CA ILE A 518 -37.30 -84.23 -28.63
C ILE A 518 -38.72 -83.74 -28.89
N ASN A 519 -38.97 -82.43 -28.80
CA ASN A 519 -40.29 -81.85 -29.08
C ASN A 519 -40.67 -82.04 -30.56
N GLU A 520 -39.76 -81.79 -31.51
CA GLU A 520 -39.98 -82.06 -32.93
C GLU A 520 -40.28 -83.54 -33.18
N LEU A 521 -39.52 -84.44 -32.55
CA LEU A 521 -39.75 -85.88 -32.63
C LEU A 521 -41.11 -86.26 -32.05
N LYS A 522 -41.51 -85.65 -30.93
CA LYS A 522 -42.80 -85.86 -30.28
C LYS A 522 -43.94 -85.39 -31.16
N GLU A 523 -43.84 -84.22 -31.78
CA GLU A 523 -44.82 -83.75 -32.76
C GLU A 523 -44.97 -84.74 -33.92
N LYS A 524 -43.85 -85.28 -34.43
CA LYS A 524 -43.90 -86.31 -35.48
C LYS A 524 -44.54 -87.60 -35.01
N TYR A 525 -44.17 -88.08 -33.83
CA TYR A 525 -44.80 -89.25 -33.20
C TYR A 525 -46.31 -89.04 -33.05
N GLU A 526 -46.73 -87.88 -32.56
CA GLU A 526 -48.14 -87.49 -32.42
C GLU A 526 -48.87 -87.43 -33.77
N GLU A 527 -48.21 -86.95 -34.84
CA GLU A 527 -48.71 -87.00 -36.22
C GLU A 527 -48.99 -88.46 -36.66
N TYR A 528 -48.06 -89.38 -36.39
CA TYR A 528 -48.18 -90.80 -36.75
C TYR A 528 -49.30 -91.52 -35.99
N ILE A 529 -49.39 -91.36 -34.66
CA ILE A 529 -50.43 -92.01 -33.86
C ILE A 529 -51.83 -91.49 -34.19
N ASN A 530 -51.96 -90.16 -34.42
CA ASN A 530 -53.25 -89.53 -34.71
C ASN A 530 -53.72 -89.78 -36.16
N SER A 531 -52.86 -90.33 -37.02
CA SER A 531 -53.23 -90.68 -38.40
C SER A 531 -54.30 -91.79 -38.52
N GLY A 532 -54.49 -92.58 -37.46
CA GLY A 532 -55.44 -93.71 -37.44
C GLY A 532 -55.06 -94.89 -38.36
N LYS A 533 -53.83 -94.91 -38.90
CA LYS A 533 -53.38 -95.90 -39.90
C LYS A 533 -52.73 -97.15 -39.31
N TYR A 534 -52.50 -97.17 -38.00
CA TYR A 534 -51.71 -98.19 -37.31
C TYR A 534 -52.59 -99.09 -36.45
N SER A 535 -52.31 -100.41 -36.45
CA SER A 535 -52.92 -101.35 -35.52
C SER A 535 -52.40 -101.13 -34.10
N GLU A 536 -53.07 -101.65 -33.07
CA GLU A 536 -52.61 -101.60 -31.68
C GLU A 536 -51.15 -102.04 -31.50
N LYS A 537 -50.76 -103.15 -32.14
CA LYS A 537 -49.35 -103.59 -32.18
C LYS A 537 -48.40 -102.58 -32.85
N GLY A 538 -48.87 -101.88 -33.88
CA GLY A 538 -48.08 -100.86 -34.58
C GLY A 538 -47.96 -99.56 -33.77
N LEU A 539 -48.98 -99.20 -32.98
CA LEU A 539 -48.89 -98.09 -32.03
C LEU A 539 -47.91 -98.40 -30.91
N GLN A 540 -47.86 -99.64 -30.43
CA GLN A 540 -46.86 -100.10 -29.46
C GLN A 540 -45.44 -100.02 -30.05
N GLU A 541 -45.24 -100.51 -31.27
CA GLU A 541 -43.95 -100.40 -31.99
C GLU A 541 -43.52 -98.93 -32.18
N LEU A 542 -44.44 -98.02 -32.51
CA LEU A 542 -44.15 -96.57 -32.59
C LEU A 542 -43.74 -95.98 -31.24
N SER A 543 -44.40 -96.36 -30.15
CA SER A 543 -44.07 -95.90 -28.80
C SER A 543 -42.67 -96.35 -28.38
N GLU A 544 -42.32 -97.61 -28.65
CA GLU A 544 -40.98 -98.15 -28.35
C GLU A 544 -39.89 -97.45 -29.18
N ILE A 545 -40.15 -97.12 -30.44
CA ILE A 545 -39.22 -96.34 -31.28
C ILE A 545 -39.05 -94.92 -30.69
N TYR A 546 -40.14 -94.25 -30.32
CA TYR A 546 -40.10 -92.92 -29.72
C TYR A 546 -39.31 -92.90 -28.40
N GLU A 547 -39.63 -93.79 -27.45
CA GLU A 547 -38.96 -93.86 -26.15
C GLU A 547 -37.46 -94.16 -26.31
N ASN A 548 -37.09 -95.10 -27.18
CA ASN A 548 -35.69 -95.40 -27.47
C ASN A 548 -34.97 -94.20 -28.08
N ALA A 549 -35.60 -93.48 -29.01
CA ALA A 549 -35.01 -92.31 -29.65
C ALA A 549 -34.86 -91.14 -28.67
N VAL A 550 -35.85 -90.89 -27.80
CA VAL A 550 -35.74 -89.90 -26.71
C VAL A 550 -34.58 -90.24 -25.78
N ASN A 551 -34.42 -91.51 -25.39
CA ASN A 551 -33.27 -91.93 -24.58
C ASN A 551 -31.95 -91.69 -25.31
N GLN A 552 -31.84 -92.03 -26.59
CA GLN A 552 -30.63 -91.79 -27.38
C GLN A 552 -30.32 -90.29 -27.56
N ILE A 553 -31.35 -89.46 -27.77
CA ILE A 553 -31.19 -88.00 -27.85
C ILE A 553 -30.71 -87.42 -26.52
N ASN A 554 -31.26 -87.90 -25.39
CA ASN A 554 -30.82 -87.49 -24.06
C ASN A 554 -29.35 -87.88 -23.80
N GLU A 555 -28.94 -89.06 -24.24
CA GLU A 555 -27.56 -89.58 -24.08
C GLU A 555 -26.55 -89.02 -25.08
N ALA A 556 -26.99 -88.35 -26.16
CA ALA A 556 -26.11 -87.82 -27.20
C ALA A 556 -25.09 -86.81 -26.66
N LYS A 557 -23.84 -86.85 -27.13
CA LYS A 557 -22.79 -85.90 -26.71
C LYS A 557 -22.67 -84.70 -27.64
N THR A 558 -23.27 -84.80 -28.83
CA THR A 558 -23.24 -83.74 -29.84
C THR A 558 -24.63 -83.51 -30.41
N LEU A 559 -24.84 -82.32 -30.99
CA LEU A 559 -26.09 -81.99 -31.67
C LEU A 559 -26.38 -82.95 -32.82
N THR A 560 -25.36 -83.26 -33.62
CA THR A 560 -25.46 -84.18 -34.76
C THR A 560 -25.86 -85.60 -34.33
N GLU A 561 -25.37 -86.09 -33.19
CA GLU A 561 -25.82 -87.39 -32.64
C GLU A 561 -27.31 -87.38 -32.29
N ALA A 562 -27.79 -86.29 -31.65
CA ALA A 562 -29.21 -86.13 -31.34
C ALA A 562 -30.09 -86.03 -32.61
N GLU A 563 -29.67 -85.24 -33.60
CA GLU A 563 -30.37 -85.11 -34.89
C GLU A 563 -30.42 -86.45 -35.64
N ASN A 564 -29.31 -87.21 -35.67
CA ASN A 564 -29.28 -88.53 -36.28
C ASN A 564 -30.24 -89.51 -35.60
N SER A 565 -30.35 -89.47 -34.27
CA SER A 565 -31.32 -90.28 -33.52
C SER A 565 -32.77 -89.90 -33.84
N ARG A 566 -33.08 -88.60 -33.94
CA ARG A 566 -34.39 -88.10 -34.40
C ARG A 566 -34.70 -88.60 -35.81
N ASP A 567 -33.79 -88.38 -36.76
CA ASP A 567 -34.02 -88.68 -38.18
C ASP A 567 -34.19 -90.18 -38.40
N LYS A 568 -33.39 -91.00 -37.73
CA LYS A 568 -33.53 -92.46 -37.74
C LYS A 568 -34.88 -92.90 -37.16
N ALA A 569 -35.32 -92.32 -36.05
CA ALA A 569 -36.62 -92.62 -35.45
C ALA A 569 -37.77 -92.26 -36.39
N ILE A 570 -37.70 -91.12 -37.08
CA ILE A 570 -38.67 -90.71 -38.10
C ILE A 570 -38.68 -91.69 -39.27
N GLU A 571 -37.51 -92.15 -39.72
CA GLU A 571 -37.41 -93.17 -40.77
C GLU A 571 -38.04 -94.51 -40.33
N ASP A 572 -37.78 -94.92 -39.09
CA ASP A 572 -38.31 -96.15 -38.53
C ASP A 572 -39.82 -96.06 -38.28
N PHE A 573 -40.37 -94.90 -37.90
CA PHE A 573 -41.81 -94.64 -37.87
C PHE A 573 -42.47 -94.91 -39.23
N ALA A 574 -41.81 -94.55 -40.34
CA ALA A 574 -42.33 -94.78 -41.68
C ALA A 574 -42.31 -96.26 -42.10
N LYS A 575 -41.43 -97.08 -41.50
CA LYS A 575 -41.31 -98.53 -41.76
C LYS A 575 -42.32 -99.37 -40.98
N VAL A 576 -42.86 -98.86 -39.88
CA VAL A 576 -43.92 -99.55 -39.12
C VAL A 576 -45.09 -99.84 -40.06
N LYS A 577 -45.36 -101.13 -40.28
CA LYS A 577 -46.15 -101.62 -41.40
C LYS A 577 -47.61 -101.15 -41.27
N GLN A 578 -48.05 -100.29 -42.19
CA GLN A 578 -49.47 -99.92 -42.34
C GLN A 578 -50.30 -101.17 -42.67
N ASN A 579 -50.92 -101.76 -41.66
CA ASN A 579 -51.85 -102.89 -41.85
C ASN A 579 -53.25 -102.43 -42.31
N SER A 580 -53.43 -101.17 -42.70
CA SER A 580 -54.67 -100.65 -43.27
C SER A 580 -55.09 -101.38 -44.55
N SER A 581 -54.14 -102.00 -45.27
CA SER A 581 -54.44 -102.86 -46.43
C SER A 581 -55.18 -104.14 -46.05
N ASN A 582 -54.94 -104.71 -44.86
CA ASN A 582 -55.60 -105.97 -44.46
C ASN A 582 -57.04 -105.77 -44.03
N LEU A 583 -57.41 -104.63 -43.42
CA LEU A 583 -58.81 -104.40 -43.03
C LEU A 583 -59.71 -104.20 -44.27
N ILE A 584 -59.24 -103.44 -45.27
CA ILE A 584 -59.95 -103.27 -46.54
C ILE A 584 -59.98 -104.61 -47.31
N TYR A 585 -58.88 -105.37 -47.35
CA TYR A 585 -58.86 -106.67 -48.03
C TYR A 585 -59.77 -107.70 -47.35
N ILE A 586 -59.81 -107.74 -46.01
CA ILE A 586 -60.71 -108.62 -45.24
C ILE A 586 -62.17 -108.24 -45.46
N ILE A 587 -62.53 -106.95 -45.40
CA ILE A 587 -63.90 -106.48 -45.68
C ILE A 587 -64.31 -106.82 -47.13
N THR A 588 -63.41 -106.61 -48.10
CA THR A 588 -63.67 -106.92 -49.52
C THR A 588 -63.82 -108.43 -49.76
N LEU A 589 -63.01 -109.25 -49.07
CA LEU A 589 -63.06 -110.71 -49.16
C LEU A 589 -64.32 -111.28 -48.47
N SER A 590 -64.75 -110.69 -47.34
CA SER A 590 -66.01 -111.04 -46.65
C SER A 590 -67.25 -110.69 -47.49
N ILE A 591 -67.24 -109.55 -48.19
CA ILE A 591 -68.32 -109.17 -49.11
C ILE A 591 -68.37 -110.11 -50.32
N MET A 592 -67.22 -110.45 -50.91
CA MET A 592 -67.16 -111.42 -52.03
C MET A 592 -67.62 -112.82 -51.61
N THR A 593 -67.21 -113.31 -50.45
CA THR A 593 -67.67 -114.63 -49.96
C THR A 593 -69.16 -114.64 -49.65
N LEU A 594 -69.74 -113.55 -49.13
CA LEU A 594 -71.18 -113.41 -48.94
C LEU A 594 -71.94 -113.46 -50.29
N ILE A 595 -71.44 -112.77 -51.32
CA ILE A 595 -72.04 -112.77 -52.67
C ILE A 595 -71.99 -114.18 -53.30
N ILE A 596 -70.87 -114.89 -53.17
CA ILE A 596 -70.73 -116.27 -53.66
C ILE A 596 -71.68 -117.23 -52.92
N PHE A 597 -71.85 -117.05 -51.61
CA PHE A 597 -72.77 -117.86 -50.80
C PHE A 597 -74.24 -117.66 -51.21
N ILE A 598 -74.64 -116.41 -51.49
CA ILE A 598 -75.97 -116.08 -52.01
C ILE A 598 -76.20 -116.71 -53.39
N LEU A 599 -75.21 -116.65 -54.29
CA LEU A 599 -75.28 -117.31 -55.62
C LEU A 599 -75.43 -118.83 -55.52
N LEU A 600 -74.71 -119.48 -54.59
CA LEU A 600 -74.81 -120.93 -54.36
C LEU A 600 -76.19 -121.34 -53.82
N ILE A 601 -76.81 -120.53 -52.96
CA ILE A 601 -78.19 -120.75 -52.48
C ILE A 601 -79.18 -120.68 -53.65
N VAL A 602 -79.04 -119.68 -54.53
CA VAL A 602 -79.90 -119.53 -55.73
C VAL A 602 -79.74 -120.72 -56.69
N ILE A 603 -78.51 -121.21 -56.91
CA ILE A 603 -78.25 -122.38 -57.75
C ILE A 603 -78.83 -123.67 -57.13
N LYS A 604 -78.75 -123.83 -55.80
CA LYS A 604 -79.30 -125.01 -55.09
C LYS A 604 -80.84 -125.03 -55.09
N ILE A 605 -81.48 -123.86 -55.03
CA ILE A 605 -82.94 -123.72 -55.21
C ILE A 605 -83.35 -124.07 -56.65
N LYS A 606 -82.57 -123.64 -57.66
CA LYS A 606 -82.84 -123.98 -59.07
C LYS A 606 -82.63 -125.48 -59.36
N LYS A 607 -81.68 -126.15 -58.68
CA LYS A 607 -81.37 -127.58 -58.89
C LYS A 607 -82.34 -128.56 -58.20
N ARG A 608 -83.07 -128.14 -57.14
CA ARG A 608 -84.15 -128.95 -56.52
C ARG A 608 -85.50 -128.87 -57.25
N SER A 609 -85.66 -127.98 -58.23
CA SER A 609 -86.91 -127.81 -58.99
C SER A 609 -87.10 -128.79 -60.16
N ASN A 610 -86.11 -129.62 -60.51
CA ASN A 610 -86.19 -130.50 -61.69
C ASN A 610 -85.92 -131.97 -61.33
N LYS A 611 -86.89 -132.61 -60.65
CA LYS A 611 -87.20 -134.05 -60.78
C LYS A 611 -88.55 -134.38 -60.10
N LYS A 612 -89.61 -134.32 -60.93
CA LYS A 612 -90.87 -135.12 -61.01
C LYS A 612 -91.50 -135.69 -59.71
N LEU A 613 -92.83 -135.72 -59.49
CA LEU A 613 -94.03 -135.24 -60.19
C LEU A 613 -95.26 -135.55 -59.28
N MET A 614 -96.28 -134.69 -59.33
CA MET A 614 -97.73 -134.93 -59.08
C MET A 614 -98.41 -134.21 -57.90
N ARG A 615 -99.40 -133.39 -58.31
CA ARG A 615 -100.71 -133.08 -57.69
C ARG A 615 -100.74 -132.67 -56.21
N SER A 616 -100.80 -131.37 -55.94
CA SER A 616 -101.58 -130.81 -54.83
C SER A 616 -101.81 -129.29 -55.02
N THR A 617 -103.01 -128.84 -54.65
CA THR A 617 -103.73 -127.62 -55.03
C THR A 617 -103.43 -126.37 -54.17
N THR A 618 -102.18 -126.13 -53.75
CA THR A 618 -101.81 -124.97 -52.90
C THR A 618 -100.84 -123.97 -53.56
N LEU A 619 -100.83 -123.92 -54.90
CA LEU A 619 -99.89 -123.11 -55.70
C LEU A 619 -100.14 -121.57 -55.80
N PRO A 620 -101.25 -120.92 -55.37
CA PRO A 620 -101.38 -119.47 -55.58
C PRO A 620 -100.69 -118.56 -54.54
N ILE A 621 -100.32 -119.03 -53.35
CA ILE A 621 -99.86 -118.14 -52.25
C ILE A 621 -98.34 -117.88 -52.28
N VAL A 622 -97.54 -118.79 -52.86
CA VAL A 622 -96.06 -118.66 -52.89
C VAL A 622 -95.56 -117.75 -54.02
N ILE A 623 -96.35 -117.55 -55.09
CA ILE A 623 -95.98 -116.69 -56.22
C ILE A 623 -96.22 -115.19 -55.91
N LEU A 624 -97.13 -114.87 -54.98
CA LEU A 624 -97.38 -113.48 -54.55
C LEU A 624 -96.35 -112.95 -53.53
N LEU A 625 -95.70 -113.82 -52.75
CA LEU A 625 -94.61 -113.44 -51.84
C LEU A 625 -93.25 -113.28 -52.55
N SER A 626 -93.02 -113.97 -53.69
CA SER A 626 -91.73 -113.91 -54.39
C SER A 626 -91.50 -112.59 -55.14
N VAL A 627 -92.56 -111.92 -55.61
CA VAL A 627 -92.44 -110.60 -56.27
C VAL A 627 -92.19 -109.48 -55.25
N GLY A 628 -92.78 -109.57 -54.05
CA GLY A 628 -92.56 -108.62 -52.96
C GLY A 628 -91.13 -108.66 -52.41
N VAL A 629 -90.59 -109.87 -52.18
CA VAL A 629 -89.21 -110.06 -51.70
C VAL A 629 -88.18 -109.66 -52.75
N TYR A 630 -88.46 -109.91 -54.04
CA TYR A 630 -87.56 -109.50 -55.12
C TYR A 630 -87.48 -107.97 -55.26
N LYS A 631 -88.63 -107.27 -55.17
CA LYS A 631 -88.66 -105.80 -55.14
C LYS A 631 -87.99 -105.23 -53.88
N ALA A 632 -88.21 -105.83 -52.71
CA ALA A 632 -87.54 -105.43 -51.48
C ALA A 632 -86.02 -105.62 -51.54
N LEU A 633 -85.53 -106.70 -52.14
CA LEU A 633 -84.09 -106.93 -52.35
C LEU A 633 -83.48 -105.96 -53.37
N ILE A 634 -84.20 -105.60 -54.44
CA ILE A 634 -83.75 -104.57 -55.39
C ILE A 634 -83.70 -103.20 -54.71
N ILE A 635 -84.69 -102.84 -53.89
CA ILE A 635 -84.69 -101.59 -53.12
C ILE A 635 -83.55 -101.59 -52.10
N LEU A 636 -83.31 -102.71 -51.39
CA LEU A 636 -82.20 -102.83 -50.44
C LEU A 636 -80.85 -102.72 -51.15
N ALA A 637 -80.68 -103.35 -52.32
CA ALA A 637 -79.48 -103.21 -53.14
C ALA A 637 -79.29 -101.77 -53.64
N ALA A 638 -80.36 -101.09 -54.05
CA ALA A 638 -80.32 -99.69 -54.45
C ALA A 638 -79.95 -98.75 -53.29
N ILE A 639 -80.44 -99.02 -52.07
CA ILE A 639 -80.06 -98.28 -50.85
C ILE A 639 -78.59 -98.50 -50.53
N ILE A 640 -78.10 -99.74 -50.60
CA ILE A 640 -76.68 -100.06 -50.35
C ILE A 640 -75.78 -99.37 -51.40
N ILE A 641 -76.17 -99.39 -52.67
CA ILE A 641 -75.46 -98.66 -53.73
C ILE A 641 -75.48 -97.15 -53.48
N MET A 642 -76.62 -96.60 -53.04
CA MET A 642 -76.73 -95.17 -52.74
C MET A 642 -75.83 -94.77 -51.55
N ILE A 643 -75.79 -95.58 -50.48
CA ILE A 643 -74.89 -95.36 -49.33
C ILE A 643 -73.42 -95.43 -49.76
N LEU A 644 -73.06 -96.38 -50.63
CA LEU A 644 -71.70 -96.48 -51.17
C LEU A 644 -71.34 -95.27 -52.05
N LEU A 645 -72.27 -94.79 -52.90
CA LEU A 645 -72.06 -93.59 -53.71
C LEU A 645 -71.90 -92.34 -52.85
N VAL A 646 -72.73 -92.15 -51.82
CA VAL A 646 -72.59 -91.03 -50.87
C VAL A 646 -71.24 -91.07 -50.17
N ARG A 647 -70.77 -92.26 -49.79
CA ARG A 647 -69.47 -92.42 -49.12
C ARG A 647 -68.28 -92.18 -50.06
N ILE A 648 -68.38 -92.57 -51.32
CA ILE A 648 -67.38 -92.26 -52.36
C ILE A 648 -67.33 -90.75 -52.63
N ILE A 649 -68.48 -90.09 -52.73
CA ILE A 649 -68.55 -88.63 -52.90
C ILE A 649 -67.94 -87.92 -51.70
N TYR A 650 -68.28 -88.33 -50.47
CA TYR A 650 -67.71 -87.77 -49.24
C TYR A 650 -66.19 -87.90 -49.18
N LEU A 651 -65.65 -89.07 -49.51
CA LEU A 651 -64.20 -89.30 -49.54
C LEU A 651 -63.49 -88.44 -50.59
N ASN A 652 -64.12 -88.21 -51.75
CA ASN A 652 -63.57 -87.32 -52.78
C ASN A 652 -63.61 -85.83 -52.37
N VAL A 653 -64.62 -85.40 -51.61
CA VAL A 653 -64.68 -84.02 -51.07
C VAL A 653 -63.59 -83.80 -50.02
N VAL A 654 -63.43 -84.73 -49.08
CA VAL A 654 -62.38 -84.65 -48.03
C VAL A 654 -60.97 -84.71 -48.65
N ALA A 655 -60.77 -85.53 -49.69
CA ALA A 655 -59.50 -85.58 -50.41
C ALA A 655 -59.17 -84.28 -51.17
N LYS A 656 -60.19 -83.51 -51.58
CA LYS A 656 -60.02 -82.20 -52.22
C LYS A 656 -59.65 -81.11 -51.20
N GLU A 657 -60.31 -81.07 -50.04
CA GLU A 657 -59.98 -80.12 -48.97
C GLU A 657 -58.55 -80.33 -48.41
N LEU A 658 -58.08 -81.58 -48.34
CA LEU A 658 -56.71 -81.90 -47.93
C LEU A 658 -55.64 -81.50 -48.97
N LYS A 659 -56.02 -81.35 -50.24
CA LYS A 659 -55.12 -80.85 -51.30
C LYS A 659 -55.06 -79.32 -51.39
N GLU A 660 -56.07 -78.62 -50.87
CA GLU A 660 -56.11 -77.15 -50.84
C GLU A 660 -55.49 -76.58 -49.55
N LYS A 661 -55.24 -77.42 -48.53
CA LYS A 661 -54.54 -77.06 -47.27
C LYS A 661 -53.05 -77.43 -47.22
N LYS A 662 -52.51 -78.01 -48.28
CA LYS A 662 -51.07 -78.15 -48.55
C LYS A 662 -50.70 -77.21 -49.69
#